data_AF-A0A9K3M4V9-F1
#
_entry.id   AF-A0A9K3M4V9-F1
#
_cell.length_a   1.000
_cell.length_b   1.000
_cell.length_c   1.000
_cell.angle_alpha   90.00
_cell.angle_beta   90.00
_cell.angle_gamma   90.00
#
_symmetry.space_group_name_H-M   'P 1'
#
loop_
_entity.id
_entity.type
_entity.pdbx_description
1 polymer ?
#
loop_
_entity_poly.entity_id
_entity_poly.type
_entity_poly.pdbx_seq_one_letter_code
_entity_poly.pdbx_strand_id
1 'polypeptide(L)'
;MATTGSAPNLPFGDINLVVLTDVHSWVGGHPNEPSLDASYGDVVSFYQHIQTYCQETNQDIWLVQNGDWIDGTGLAMDGDPSHLVPLIQKMPFDVLNTGNHELYRSEVVEYITRPGGFIDWWGNRYLASNVYLKDNSGKRAQPLGNQYTMLTGKHSKILVFGFLYNLSNPSDKVTVQHVEDAVKERWFHKALTETTDYNAIVVMTHAGHDDPAVTAVHREIRNIVRDEYMPIQFIAGHTHYRRYAVLDSQSTVVEAGRYLDTIGWVSFANRDTVVRQGRQRYLQVEDTAINNATDAPTASATLPPEDPETISSNYAPTAAADEHFRHVFLDANLETLQRTLGISSDDEKFDTILGKEIEVFIAETRQKMGLSNKIGCAPKDYLLNTSMTNENSLWRLFAEEVVPRELGGDIPRAMFLGQGSWRYDLLGGNELTLDDVIAVSPFNQPLYLVGRIPGEVILQLNTSMNDHASDRYYSPLAAWILAGHVPAGQECELYTDSYSLSHFHDTLRQLYPDLIDPIPQNMTSTTIWLSFVMHNWHCFGGVFDNQWWSQLDKQLLQSASDSDNRTVAVILYIVAILSCCCVLVVLVYTCRKVCCGVIRISDRKEYGEMIHEDAGEDHRHRRTRSDDYSIESDNYDGDKEDDEQEEEETPVRIV
;
A
#
# COMPACT_ATOMS: atom_id res chain seq x y z
N MET A 1 -15.12 41.10 13.38
CA MET A 1 -15.28 41.30 11.92
C MET A 1 -13.92 41.71 11.38
N ALA A 2 -13.08 40.73 11.04
CA ALA A 2 -11.93 40.98 10.18
C ALA A 2 -12.42 41.02 8.72
N THR A 3 -11.65 41.64 7.84
CA THR A 3 -11.94 41.67 6.41
C THR A 3 -11.70 40.29 5.78
N THR A 4 -12.68 39.81 5.02
CA THR A 4 -12.53 38.64 4.15
C THR A 4 -11.29 38.77 3.27
N GLY A 5 -10.44 37.74 3.24
CA GLY A 5 -9.54 37.54 2.11
C GLY A 5 -10.33 37.29 0.82
N SER A 6 -9.64 37.24 -0.31
CA SER A 6 -10.18 36.59 -1.50
C SER A 6 -10.59 35.16 -1.19
N ALA A 7 -11.72 34.72 -1.73
CA ALA A 7 -12.07 33.30 -1.71
C ALA A 7 -10.96 32.47 -2.39
N PRO A 8 -10.58 31.28 -1.87
CA PRO A 8 -9.62 30.43 -2.55
C PRO A 8 -10.07 30.09 -3.98
N ASN A 9 -9.13 30.07 -4.92
CA ASN A 9 -9.37 29.78 -6.33
C ASN A 9 -9.51 28.26 -6.57
N LEU A 10 -10.51 27.67 -5.94
CA LEU A 10 -10.85 26.25 -6.03
C LEU A 10 -12.33 26.07 -6.40
N PRO A 11 -12.68 25.02 -7.15
CA PRO A 11 -14.06 24.67 -7.40
C PRO A 11 -14.64 23.99 -6.15
N PHE A 12 -15.42 24.73 -5.35
CA PHE A 12 -16.08 24.21 -4.15
C PHE A 12 -17.49 23.67 -4.42
N GLY A 13 -17.92 22.75 -3.56
CA GLY A 13 -19.21 22.06 -3.56
C GLY A 13 -19.68 21.73 -2.14
N ASP A 14 -20.66 20.84 -2.01
CA ASP A 14 -21.18 20.41 -0.70
C ASP A 14 -20.15 19.59 0.07
N ILE A 15 -19.38 18.76 -0.66
CA ILE A 15 -18.31 17.90 -0.17
C ILE A 15 -17.02 18.32 -0.86
N ASN A 16 -15.95 18.46 -0.08
CA ASN A 16 -14.62 18.83 -0.57
C ASN A 16 -13.57 17.94 0.10
N LEU A 17 -12.56 17.50 -0.64
CA LEU A 17 -11.50 16.60 -0.17
C LEU A 17 -10.15 17.16 -0.61
N VAL A 18 -9.23 17.31 0.34
CA VAL A 18 -7.80 17.45 0.06
C VAL A 18 -7.18 16.05 0.14
N VAL A 19 -6.48 15.65 -0.92
CA VAL A 19 -6.09 14.27 -1.19
C VAL A 19 -4.57 14.19 -1.33
N LEU A 20 -3.96 13.32 -0.53
CA LEU A 20 -2.59 12.86 -0.69
C LEU A 20 -2.59 11.35 -0.96
N THR A 21 -1.70 10.88 -1.81
CA THR A 21 -1.49 9.45 -2.11
C THR A 21 -0.02 9.23 -2.41
N ASP A 22 0.48 8.01 -2.22
CA ASP A 22 1.79 7.57 -2.73
C ASP A 22 2.95 8.49 -2.30
N VAL A 23 2.90 9.04 -1.09
CA VAL A 23 3.84 10.08 -0.60
C VAL A 23 5.24 9.50 -0.35
N HIS A 24 5.38 8.21 -0.08
CA HIS A 24 6.67 7.51 0.05
C HIS A 24 7.73 8.31 0.85
N SER A 25 7.38 8.73 2.07
CA SER A 25 8.20 9.52 2.99
C SER A 25 8.76 10.87 2.49
N TRP A 26 8.28 11.42 1.36
CA TRP A 26 8.60 12.77 0.85
C TRP A 26 7.90 13.92 1.61
N VAL A 27 7.64 13.72 2.89
CA VAL A 27 6.95 14.67 3.79
C VAL A 27 7.65 16.02 3.97
N GLY A 28 8.90 16.13 3.55
CA GLY A 28 9.74 17.32 3.67
C GLY A 28 9.89 18.17 2.41
N GLY A 29 9.14 17.88 1.34
CA GLY A 29 9.28 18.56 0.06
C GLY A 29 10.43 18.04 -0.79
N HIS A 30 10.80 18.83 -1.79
CA HIS A 30 11.74 18.53 -2.88
C HIS A 30 12.77 19.66 -3.01
N PRO A 31 13.79 19.77 -2.15
CA PRO A 31 14.69 20.93 -2.10
C PRO A 31 15.51 21.17 -3.38
N ASN A 32 15.62 20.17 -4.27
CA ASN A 32 16.28 20.27 -5.56
C ASN A 32 15.31 20.58 -6.72
N GLU A 33 14.00 20.57 -6.49
CA GLU A 33 12.94 20.93 -7.45
C GLU A 33 11.93 21.92 -6.81
N PRO A 34 12.26 23.23 -6.71
CA PRO A 34 11.42 24.22 -6.03
C PRO A 34 9.97 24.37 -6.55
N SER A 35 9.68 23.85 -7.75
CA SER A 35 8.31 23.72 -8.29
C SER A 35 7.46 22.64 -7.62
N LEU A 36 8.05 21.80 -6.76
CA LEU A 36 7.42 20.70 -6.02
C LEU A 36 7.83 20.73 -4.52
N ASP A 37 8.45 21.81 -4.05
CA ASP A 37 9.01 21.91 -2.71
C ASP A 37 8.01 22.46 -1.67
N ALA A 38 6.93 21.71 -1.43
CA ALA A 38 6.04 21.91 -0.28
C ALA A 38 6.21 20.76 0.73
N SER A 39 6.35 21.09 2.01
CA SER A 39 6.36 20.12 3.09
C SER A 39 4.94 19.77 3.56
N TYR A 40 4.83 18.73 4.39
CA TYR A 40 3.62 18.47 5.17
C TYR A 40 3.23 19.64 6.09
N GLY A 41 4.17 20.54 6.45
CA GLY A 41 3.87 21.78 7.16
C GLY A 41 3.04 22.74 6.31
N ASP A 42 3.46 22.96 5.06
CA ASP A 42 2.77 23.79 4.08
C ASP A 42 1.40 23.24 3.71
N VAL A 43 1.29 21.91 3.54
CA VAL A 43 0.01 21.22 3.33
C VAL A 43 -0.95 21.48 4.49
N VAL A 44 -0.48 21.42 5.73
CA VAL A 44 -1.31 21.65 6.92
C VAL A 44 -1.73 23.11 7.06
N SER A 45 -0.83 24.06 6.78
CA SER A 45 -1.18 25.48 6.75
C SER A 45 -2.21 25.78 5.66
N PHE A 46 -1.99 25.28 4.44
CA PHE A 46 -2.95 25.36 3.34
C PHE A 46 -4.32 24.75 3.70
N TYR A 47 -4.34 23.54 4.26
CA TYR A 47 -5.58 22.89 4.69
C TYR A 47 -6.31 23.69 5.77
N GLN A 48 -5.61 24.24 6.76
CA GLN A 48 -6.23 25.02 7.83
C GLN A 48 -6.85 26.34 7.34
N HIS A 49 -6.27 27.00 6.33
CA HIS A 49 -6.90 28.16 5.67
C HIS A 49 -8.18 27.78 4.92
N ILE A 50 -8.17 26.69 4.15
CA ILE A 50 -9.38 26.24 3.44
C ILE A 50 -10.43 25.73 4.44
N GLN A 51 -10.03 25.02 5.49
CA GLN A 51 -10.94 24.57 6.55
C GLN A 51 -11.61 25.76 7.24
N THR A 52 -10.88 26.86 7.47
CA THR A 52 -11.46 28.12 7.96
C THR A 52 -12.46 28.70 6.96
N TYR A 53 -12.11 28.76 5.68
CA TYR A 53 -13.02 29.24 4.62
C TYR A 53 -14.31 28.40 4.55
N CYS A 54 -14.22 27.06 4.52
CA CYS A 54 -15.37 26.16 4.52
C CYS A 54 -16.23 26.29 5.79
N GLN A 55 -15.61 26.56 6.95
CA GLN A 55 -16.34 26.85 8.18
C GLN A 55 -17.19 28.12 8.03
N GLU A 56 -16.66 29.19 7.44
CA GLU A 56 -17.35 30.46 7.18
C GLU A 56 -18.39 30.38 6.05
N THR A 57 -18.09 29.70 4.94
CA THR A 57 -18.99 29.53 3.78
C THR A 57 -19.99 28.39 3.93
N ASN A 58 -19.94 27.67 5.05
CA ASN A 58 -20.87 26.60 5.39
C ASN A 58 -20.79 25.35 4.48
N GLN A 59 -19.58 25.02 4.04
CA GLN A 59 -19.22 23.83 3.25
C GLN A 59 -18.53 22.77 4.13
N ASP A 60 -18.57 21.50 3.71
CA ASP A 60 -17.88 20.42 4.41
C ASP A 60 -16.55 20.06 3.70
N ILE A 61 -15.50 19.77 4.47
CA ILE A 61 -14.16 19.48 3.95
C ILE A 61 -13.40 18.49 4.85
N TRP A 62 -12.60 17.61 4.23
CA TRP A 62 -11.73 16.64 4.90
C TRP A 62 -10.36 16.52 4.21
N LEU A 63 -9.33 16.07 4.95
CA LEU A 63 -7.99 15.74 4.45
C LEU A 63 -7.76 14.21 4.53
N VAL A 64 -7.42 13.58 3.41
CA VAL A 64 -7.29 12.11 3.32
C VAL A 64 -5.95 11.64 2.74
N GLN A 65 -5.47 10.47 3.19
CA GLN A 65 -4.23 9.85 2.74
C GLN A 65 -4.48 8.42 2.22
N ASN A 66 -4.15 8.14 0.95
CA ASN A 66 -4.53 6.88 0.29
C ASN A 66 -3.38 5.84 0.17
N GLY A 67 -2.69 5.53 1.28
CA GLY A 67 -1.66 4.49 1.33
C GLY A 67 -0.30 4.90 0.74
N ASP A 68 0.68 4.00 0.83
CA ASP A 68 2.05 4.16 0.35
C ASP A 68 2.69 5.46 0.85
N TRP A 69 2.71 5.61 2.17
CA TRP A 69 3.38 6.72 2.85
C TRP A 69 4.83 6.39 3.21
N ILE A 70 5.29 5.16 3.01
CA ILE A 70 6.63 4.63 3.37
C ILE A 70 7.50 4.31 2.12
N ASP A 71 8.81 4.09 2.25
CA ASP A 71 9.79 3.80 1.16
C ASP A 71 9.95 4.85 0.04
N GLY A 72 10.59 5.99 0.32
CA GLY A 72 11.06 6.88 -0.75
C GLY A 72 12.17 7.86 -0.39
N THR A 73 12.40 8.12 0.89
CA THR A 73 13.49 8.99 1.41
C THR A 73 14.14 8.35 2.64
N GLY A 74 15.23 8.92 3.13
CA GLY A 74 15.90 8.49 4.35
C GLY A 74 15.04 8.52 5.61
N LEU A 75 13.92 9.25 5.62
CA LEU A 75 12.95 9.28 6.73
C LEU A 75 12.20 7.96 6.93
N ALA A 76 12.20 7.06 5.93
CA ALA A 76 11.71 5.70 6.04
C ALA A 76 12.48 4.71 5.13
N MET A 77 13.81 4.88 5.05
CA MET A 77 14.72 3.96 4.36
C MET A 77 14.69 2.57 5.01
N ASP A 78 14.89 1.52 4.19
CA ASP A 78 14.67 0.11 4.57
C ASP A 78 13.22 -0.16 5.05
N GLY A 79 12.34 0.85 4.96
CA GLY A 79 10.99 0.86 5.51
C GLY A 79 10.91 0.92 7.02
N ASP A 80 11.86 1.50 7.75
CA ASP A 80 11.64 1.79 9.17
C ASP A 80 10.58 2.91 9.32
N PRO A 81 9.38 2.65 9.85
CA PRO A 81 8.38 3.68 10.06
C PRO A 81 8.67 4.55 11.28
N SER A 82 9.69 4.26 12.09
CA SER A 82 9.83 4.81 13.45
C SER A 82 10.01 6.32 13.52
N HIS A 83 10.64 6.91 12.51
CA HIS A 83 10.84 8.36 12.38
C HIS A 83 9.62 9.08 11.78
N LEU A 84 8.86 8.37 10.95
CA LEU A 84 7.78 8.92 10.14
C LEU A 84 6.39 8.81 10.80
N VAL A 85 6.13 7.73 11.53
CA VAL A 85 4.86 7.53 12.27
C VAL A 85 4.55 8.69 13.23
N PRO A 86 5.48 9.19 14.07
CA PRO A 86 5.20 10.32 14.97
C PRO A 86 4.88 11.63 14.24
N LEU A 87 5.33 11.79 12.99
CA LEU A 87 4.97 12.92 12.13
C LEU A 87 3.59 12.73 11.52
N ILE A 88 3.30 11.56 10.94
CA ILE A 88 1.97 11.27 10.36
C ILE A 88 0.89 11.37 11.45
N GLN A 89 1.17 10.92 12.67
CA GLN A 89 0.26 11.05 13.83
C GLN A 89 -0.05 12.50 14.23
N LYS A 90 0.76 13.49 13.83
CA LYS A 90 0.49 14.94 14.01
C LYS A 90 -0.37 15.55 12.90
N MET A 91 -0.47 14.89 11.74
CA MET A 91 -1.25 15.40 10.62
C MET A 91 -2.75 15.38 10.94
N PRO A 92 -3.53 16.41 10.53
CA PRO A 92 -4.96 16.47 10.73
C PRO A 92 -5.72 15.62 9.69
N PHE A 93 -5.27 14.38 9.45
CA PHE A 93 -5.95 13.45 8.55
C PHE A 93 -7.29 12.99 9.15
N ASP A 94 -8.32 12.98 8.31
CA ASP A 94 -9.67 12.54 8.64
C ASP A 94 -9.86 11.05 8.31
N VAL A 95 -9.20 10.53 7.27
CA VAL A 95 -9.14 9.10 6.91
C VAL A 95 -7.77 8.76 6.30
N LEU A 96 -7.25 7.58 6.62
CA LEU A 96 -6.09 6.98 5.96
C LEU A 96 -6.46 5.60 5.40
N ASN A 97 -5.89 5.22 4.27
CA ASN A 97 -5.97 3.86 3.70
C ASN A 97 -4.61 3.14 3.80
N THR A 98 -4.59 1.83 3.60
CA THR A 98 -3.35 1.03 3.50
C THR A 98 -2.90 0.89 2.04
N GLY A 99 -1.62 1.11 1.77
CA GLY A 99 -0.98 0.78 0.50
C GLY A 99 -0.24 -0.56 0.55
N ASN A 100 0.49 -0.91 -0.50
CA ASN A 100 1.30 -2.14 -0.56
C ASN A 100 2.67 -2.00 0.12
N HIS A 101 3.28 -0.81 0.14
CA HIS A 101 4.60 -0.62 0.75
C HIS A 101 4.58 -0.75 2.29
N GLU A 102 3.44 -0.48 2.93
CA GLU A 102 3.20 -0.80 4.35
C GLU A 102 3.15 -2.32 4.64
N LEU A 103 3.01 -3.18 3.62
CA LEU A 103 2.67 -4.60 3.78
C LEU A 103 3.76 -5.59 3.35
N TYR A 104 4.81 -5.14 2.63
CA TYR A 104 5.87 -6.04 2.15
C TYR A 104 6.74 -6.64 3.27
N ARG A 105 7.02 -5.89 4.35
CA ARG A 105 7.85 -6.35 5.47
C ARG A 105 7.00 -6.64 6.71
N SER A 106 7.27 -7.79 7.31
CA SER A 106 6.60 -8.27 8.53
C SER A 106 6.80 -7.31 9.71
N GLU A 107 7.99 -6.72 9.81
CA GLU A 107 8.38 -5.72 10.81
C GLU A 107 7.53 -4.45 10.74
N VAL A 108 7.16 -3.99 9.53
CA VAL A 108 6.35 -2.79 9.35
C VAL A 108 4.93 -3.03 9.84
N VAL A 109 4.35 -4.18 9.45
CA VAL A 109 3.04 -4.62 9.96
C VAL A 109 3.05 -4.72 11.48
N GLU A 110 4.02 -5.43 12.06
CA GLU A 110 4.14 -5.58 13.52
C GLU A 110 4.34 -4.24 14.25
N TYR A 111 5.08 -3.29 13.65
CA TYR A 111 5.24 -1.94 14.20
C TYR A 111 3.91 -1.17 14.22
N ILE A 112 3.14 -1.17 13.12
CA ILE A 112 1.91 -0.39 13.01
C ILE A 112 0.73 -1.00 13.76
N THR A 113 0.70 -2.33 13.92
CA THR A 113 -0.34 -3.09 14.64
C THR A 113 -0.06 -3.32 16.13
N ARG A 114 1.05 -2.83 16.68
CA ARG A 114 1.34 -2.99 18.12
C ARG A 114 0.23 -2.33 18.96
N PRO A 115 -0.10 -2.85 20.16
CA PRO A 115 -1.07 -2.20 21.04
C PRO A 115 -0.65 -0.77 21.39
N GLY A 116 -1.57 0.19 21.25
CA GLY A 116 -1.28 1.63 21.34
C GLY A 116 -0.44 2.18 20.17
N GLY A 117 -0.40 1.45 19.06
CA GLY A 117 0.41 1.75 17.88
C GLY A 117 -0.22 2.73 16.89
N PHE A 118 0.24 2.66 15.65
CA PHE A 118 -0.20 3.55 14.57
C PHE A 118 -1.67 3.31 14.20
N ILE A 119 -2.08 2.05 14.06
CA ILE A 119 -3.46 1.71 13.70
C ILE A 119 -4.41 2.05 14.85
N ASP A 120 -4.06 1.73 16.11
CA ASP A 120 -4.84 2.08 17.30
C ASP A 120 -5.03 3.60 17.46
N TRP A 121 -4.02 4.41 17.12
CA TRP A 121 -4.08 5.88 17.16
C TRP A 121 -5.12 6.46 16.20
N TRP A 122 -5.24 5.88 15.00
CA TRP A 122 -6.26 6.28 14.03
C TRP A 122 -7.61 5.62 14.31
N GLY A 123 -7.62 4.44 14.92
CA GLY A 123 -8.81 3.68 15.29
C GLY A 123 -9.70 3.41 14.08
N ASN A 124 -10.94 3.90 14.14
CA ASN A 124 -11.91 3.75 13.06
C ASN A 124 -11.58 4.56 11.78
N ARG A 125 -10.50 5.36 11.78
CA ARG A 125 -10.08 6.20 10.64
C ARG A 125 -8.95 5.61 9.78
N TYR A 126 -8.31 4.52 10.20
CA TYR A 126 -7.39 3.76 9.36
C TYR A 126 -8.13 2.61 8.69
N LEU A 127 -8.18 2.60 7.35
CA LEU A 127 -9.00 1.69 6.56
C LEU A 127 -8.21 0.55 5.92
N ALA A 128 -8.85 -0.62 5.90
CA ALA A 128 -8.37 -1.84 5.25
C ALA A 128 -9.55 -2.79 4.97
N SER A 129 -10.39 -2.45 3.99
CA SER A 129 -11.61 -3.18 3.61
C SER A 129 -11.36 -4.66 3.27
N ASN A 130 -10.24 -4.97 2.59
CA ASN A 130 -9.87 -6.31 2.12
C ASN A 130 -8.52 -6.84 2.62
N VAL A 131 -7.84 -6.17 3.56
CA VAL A 131 -6.56 -6.64 4.14
C VAL A 131 -6.77 -7.13 5.57
N TYR A 132 -6.27 -8.32 5.88
CA TYR A 132 -6.50 -9.01 7.15
C TYR A 132 -5.19 -9.48 7.77
N LEU A 133 -5.12 -9.48 9.10
CA LEU A 133 -4.03 -10.12 9.83
C LEU A 133 -4.10 -11.65 9.70
N LYS A 134 -2.95 -12.32 9.78
CA LYS A 134 -2.87 -13.79 9.91
C LYS A 134 -2.84 -14.19 11.39
N ASP A 135 -3.54 -15.26 11.73
CA ASP A 135 -3.43 -15.92 13.04
C ASP A 135 -2.16 -16.80 13.14
N ASN A 136 -1.90 -17.35 14.33
CA ASN A 136 -0.78 -18.28 14.58
C ASN A 136 -0.84 -19.60 13.78
N SER A 137 -1.90 -19.83 12.98
CA SER A 137 -2.05 -20.95 12.05
C SER A 137 -1.91 -20.55 10.58
N GLY A 138 -1.59 -19.27 10.30
CA GLY A 138 -1.44 -18.73 8.96
C GLY A 138 -2.77 -18.41 8.25
N LYS A 139 -3.88 -18.23 8.99
CA LYS A 139 -5.21 -17.97 8.42
C LYS A 139 -5.68 -16.55 8.66
N ARG A 140 -6.54 -16.05 7.77
CA ARG A 140 -7.27 -14.77 7.92
C ARG A 140 -7.96 -14.69 9.29
N ALA A 141 -7.55 -13.69 10.07
CA ALA A 141 -8.08 -13.32 11.37
C ALA A 141 -8.91 -12.02 11.24
N GLN A 142 -8.76 -11.09 12.18
CA GLN A 142 -9.36 -9.75 12.10
C GLN A 142 -8.82 -8.95 10.89
N PRO A 143 -9.59 -7.95 10.39
CA PRO A 143 -9.09 -6.90 9.51
C PRO A 143 -7.80 -6.25 10.04
N LEU A 144 -6.94 -5.76 9.16
CA LEU A 144 -5.74 -5.00 9.52
C LEU A 144 -6.12 -3.65 10.15
N GLY A 145 -7.11 -2.99 9.57
CA GLY A 145 -7.71 -1.73 9.99
C GLY A 145 -9.23 -1.81 9.86
N ASN A 146 -9.93 -0.69 10.06
CA ASN A 146 -11.38 -0.67 9.95
C ASN A 146 -11.85 -0.92 8.49
N GLN A 147 -12.94 -1.66 8.28
CA GLN A 147 -13.35 -2.03 6.92
C GLN A 147 -14.12 -0.91 6.18
N TYR A 148 -14.73 0.00 6.92
CA TYR A 148 -15.39 1.21 6.42
C TYR A 148 -15.60 2.20 7.57
N THR A 149 -15.68 3.51 7.29
CA THR A 149 -15.97 4.52 8.32
C THR A 149 -17.00 5.55 7.83
N MET A 150 -17.44 6.43 8.75
CA MET A 150 -18.39 7.49 8.48
C MET A 150 -17.76 8.86 8.77
N LEU A 151 -17.63 9.69 7.74
CA LEU A 151 -17.35 11.11 7.92
C LEU A 151 -18.68 11.86 8.04
N THR A 152 -18.77 12.79 9.00
CA THR A 152 -19.98 13.59 9.27
C THR A 152 -19.63 15.06 9.31
N GLY A 153 -20.16 15.81 8.35
CA GLY A 153 -20.08 17.27 8.28
C GLY A 153 -21.37 17.93 8.76
N LYS A 154 -21.59 19.17 8.33
CA LYS A 154 -22.79 19.96 8.60
C LYS A 154 -23.97 19.54 7.73
N HIS A 155 -23.71 19.17 6.47
CA HIS A 155 -24.73 18.84 5.44
C HIS A 155 -24.50 17.47 4.80
N SER A 156 -23.27 16.96 4.88
CA SER A 156 -22.84 15.77 4.18
C SER A 156 -22.39 14.67 5.16
N LYS A 157 -22.88 13.46 4.93
CA LYS A 157 -22.49 12.24 5.66
C LYS A 157 -21.99 11.23 4.65
N ILE A 158 -20.72 10.89 4.75
CA ILE A 158 -20.00 10.11 3.73
C ILE A 158 -19.64 8.74 4.31
N LEU A 159 -20.11 7.70 3.65
CA LEU A 159 -19.65 6.33 3.88
C LEU A 159 -18.34 6.11 3.13
N VAL A 160 -17.26 5.79 3.85
CA VAL A 160 -15.90 5.70 3.29
C VAL A 160 -15.37 4.27 3.39
N PHE A 161 -14.97 3.70 2.25
CA PHE A 161 -14.25 2.42 2.17
C PHE A 161 -12.76 2.65 1.85
N GLY A 162 -11.91 1.65 2.14
CA GLY A 162 -10.46 1.70 1.93
C GLY A 162 -9.95 0.36 1.41
N PHE A 163 -9.92 0.17 0.09
CA PHE A 163 -9.45 -1.05 -0.54
C PHE A 163 -7.98 -0.95 -0.95
N LEU A 164 -7.31 -2.10 -1.00
CA LEU A 164 -6.04 -2.30 -1.70
C LEU A 164 -6.31 -3.13 -2.96
N TYR A 165 -5.52 -2.96 -4.03
CA TYR A 165 -5.56 -3.86 -5.19
C TYR A 165 -5.27 -5.34 -4.82
N ASN A 166 -5.38 -6.22 -5.80
CA ASN A 166 -5.15 -7.66 -5.64
C ASN A 166 -3.65 -8.03 -5.49
N LEU A 167 -2.98 -7.47 -4.47
CA LEU A 167 -1.56 -7.68 -4.14
C LEU A 167 -1.23 -9.16 -3.90
N SER A 168 -0.33 -9.71 -4.71
CA SER A 168 0.02 -11.13 -4.72
C SER A 168 1.14 -11.55 -3.76
N ASN A 169 1.98 -10.60 -3.33
CA ASN A 169 3.19 -10.85 -2.53
C ASN A 169 3.29 -9.99 -1.23
N PRO A 170 2.25 -9.98 -0.36
CA PRO A 170 2.36 -9.38 0.97
C PRO A 170 3.23 -10.21 1.92
N SER A 171 3.64 -9.60 3.04
CA SER A 171 4.35 -10.25 4.14
C SER A 171 3.62 -11.45 4.77
N ASP A 172 4.36 -12.26 5.54
CA ASP A 172 3.79 -13.41 6.25
C ASP A 172 2.71 -13.01 7.27
N LYS A 173 2.66 -11.74 7.72
CA LYS A 173 1.71 -11.22 8.71
C LYS A 173 0.31 -10.91 8.19
N VAL A 174 0.11 -10.67 6.88
CA VAL A 174 -1.20 -10.28 6.33
C VAL A 174 -1.69 -11.15 5.17
N THR A 175 -3.00 -11.25 4.98
CA THR A 175 -3.64 -11.79 3.77
C THR A 175 -4.43 -10.66 3.11
N VAL A 176 -4.15 -10.41 1.83
CA VAL A 176 -5.01 -9.56 1.00
C VAL A 176 -6.07 -10.45 0.35
N GLN A 177 -7.34 -10.11 0.54
CA GLN A 177 -8.45 -10.76 -0.11
C GLN A 177 -8.70 -10.08 -1.47
N HIS A 178 -9.00 -10.88 -2.50
CA HIS A 178 -9.41 -10.34 -3.79
C HIS A 178 -10.60 -9.40 -3.64
N VAL A 179 -10.48 -8.19 -4.18
CA VAL A 179 -11.49 -7.12 -4.08
C VAL A 179 -12.84 -7.61 -4.57
N GLU A 180 -12.85 -8.38 -5.66
CA GLU A 180 -14.03 -8.99 -6.25
C GLU A 180 -14.79 -9.89 -5.28
N ASP A 181 -14.13 -10.54 -4.31
CA ASP A 181 -14.77 -11.38 -3.29
C ASP A 181 -15.07 -10.59 -2.01
N ALA A 182 -14.23 -9.63 -1.62
CA ALA A 182 -14.47 -8.77 -0.46
C ALA A 182 -15.79 -7.99 -0.58
N VAL A 183 -16.13 -7.48 -1.78
CA VAL A 183 -17.40 -6.79 -2.03
C VAL A 183 -18.64 -7.69 -1.97
N LYS A 184 -18.48 -9.02 -2.08
CA LYS A 184 -19.59 -9.98 -1.92
C LYS A 184 -19.88 -10.31 -0.45
N GLU A 185 -19.05 -9.87 0.49
CA GLU A 185 -19.18 -10.26 1.89
C GLU A 185 -20.31 -9.51 2.62
N ARG A 186 -20.86 -10.19 3.64
CA ARG A 186 -22.00 -9.68 4.41
C ARG A 186 -21.74 -8.32 5.08
N TRP A 187 -20.50 -8.01 5.45
CA TRP A 187 -20.14 -6.72 6.06
C TRP A 187 -20.30 -5.56 5.06
N PHE A 188 -19.95 -5.76 3.80
CA PHE A 188 -20.01 -4.73 2.75
C PHE A 188 -21.46 -4.39 2.40
N HIS A 189 -22.29 -5.42 2.18
CA HIS A 189 -23.73 -5.25 2.01
C HIS A 189 -24.38 -4.59 3.24
N LYS A 190 -24.00 -4.99 4.46
CA LYS A 190 -24.50 -4.34 5.69
C LYS A 190 -24.14 -2.85 5.75
N ALA A 191 -22.89 -2.48 5.47
CA ALA A 191 -22.44 -1.10 5.45
C ALA A 191 -23.27 -0.24 4.47
N LEU A 192 -23.58 -0.79 3.29
CA LEU A 192 -24.37 -0.08 2.28
C LEU A 192 -25.88 -0.01 2.58
N THR A 193 -26.47 -1.01 3.26
CA THR A 193 -27.94 -1.09 3.44
C THR A 193 -28.47 -0.86 4.86
N GLU A 194 -27.64 -1.02 5.89
CA GLU A 194 -28.05 -0.82 7.30
C GLU A 194 -27.57 0.53 7.86
N THR A 195 -26.54 1.14 7.27
CA THR A 195 -26.19 2.55 7.51
C THR A 195 -27.07 3.43 6.62
N THR A 196 -28.22 3.91 7.14
CA THR A 196 -29.27 4.56 6.33
C THR A 196 -29.20 6.10 6.26
N ASP A 197 -28.11 6.70 6.74
CA ASP A 197 -27.97 8.14 7.01
C ASP A 197 -26.77 8.76 6.25
N TYR A 198 -26.25 8.10 5.21
CA TYR A 198 -25.24 8.68 4.31
C TYR A 198 -25.88 9.28 3.05
N ASN A 199 -25.35 10.41 2.58
CA ASN A 199 -25.77 11.08 1.35
C ASN A 199 -24.61 11.26 0.34
N ALA A 200 -23.50 10.55 0.56
CA ALA A 200 -22.44 10.31 -0.40
C ALA A 200 -21.64 9.04 -0.03
N ILE A 201 -20.91 8.49 -1.00
CA ILE A 201 -19.93 7.42 -0.79
C ILE A 201 -18.56 7.89 -1.29
N VAL A 202 -17.50 7.58 -0.54
CA VAL A 202 -16.11 7.68 -0.99
C VAL A 202 -15.49 6.28 -0.94
N VAL A 203 -14.72 5.94 -1.97
CA VAL A 203 -13.91 4.72 -1.98
C VAL A 203 -12.46 5.15 -2.14
N MET A 204 -11.71 5.13 -1.04
CA MET A 204 -10.27 5.13 -1.10
C MET A 204 -9.84 3.76 -1.61
N THR A 205 -9.01 3.75 -2.65
CA THR A 205 -8.50 2.52 -3.25
C THR A 205 -7.03 2.75 -3.58
N HIS A 206 -6.15 2.02 -2.90
CA HIS A 206 -4.75 2.00 -3.29
C HIS A 206 -4.61 1.02 -4.45
N ALA A 207 -4.94 1.54 -5.63
CA ALA A 207 -4.99 0.89 -6.94
C ALA A 207 -5.04 1.99 -8.02
N GLY A 208 -4.55 1.71 -9.22
CA GLY A 208 -4.59 2.66 -10.33
C GLY A 208 -6.02 3.02 -10.73
N HIS A 209 -6.23 4.22 -11.29
CA HIS A 209 -7.57 4.73 -11.63
C HIS A 209 -8.43 3.81 -12.55
N ASP A 210 -7.79 2.97 -13.35
CA ASP A 210 -8.39 2.03 -14.31
C ASP A 210 -8.29 0.55 -13.88
N ASP A 211 -7.85 0.27 -12.65
CA ASP A 211 -7.67 -1.08 -12.12
C ASP A 211 -9.01 -1.85 -12.01
N PRO A 212 -9.03 -3.19 -12.24
CA PRO A 212 -10.21 -4.03 -12.05
C PRO A 212 -10.89 -3.88 -10.67
N ALA A 213 -10.16 -3.57 -9.60
CA ALA A 213 -10.67 -3.27 -8.27
C ALA A 213 -11.65 -2.09 -8.26
N VAL A 214 -11.29 -0.97 -8.92
CA VAL A 214 -12.15 0.22 -9.07
C VAL A 214 -13.47 -0.19 -9.71
N THR A 215 -13.38 -0.95 -10.80
CA THR A 215 -14.54 -1.44 -11.55
C THR A 215 -15.39 -2.44 -10.75
N ALA A 216 -14.77 -3.30 -9.93
CA ALA A 216 -15.45 -4.29 -9.11
C ALA A 216 -16.25 -3.63 -7.97
N VAL A 217 -15.62 -2.72 -7.22
CA VAL A 217 -16.27 -1.99 -6.12
C VAL A 217 -17.39 -1.09 -6.66
N HIS A 218 -17.12 -0.33 -7.73
CA HIS A 218 -18.12 0.58 -8.32
C HIS A 218 -19.39 -0.17 -8.75
N ARG A 219 -19.22 -1.29 -9.46
CA ARG A 219 -20.33 -2.14 -9.91
C ARG A 219 -21.16 -2.66 -8.75
N GLU A 220 -20.53 -3.15 -7.68
CA GLU A 220 -21.27 -3.77 -6.58
C GLU A 220 -21.97 -2.74 -5.68
N ILE A 221 -21.40 -1.55 -5.49
CA ILE A 221 -22.11 -0.43 -4.84
C ILE A 221 -23.37 -0.07 -5.64
N ARG A 222 -23.26 0.05 -6.97
CA ARG A 222 -24.44 0.34 -7.84
C ARG A 222 -25.48 -0.79 -7.81
N ASN A 223 -25.06 -2.06 -7.77
CA ASN A 223 -25.96 -3.22 -7.63
C ASN A 223 -26.78 -3.21 -6.33
N ILE A 224 -26.18 -2.75 -5.23
CA ILE A 224 -26.76 -2.78 -3.88
C ILE A 224 -27.57 -1.52 -3.59
N VAL A 225 -26.98 -0.32 -3.78
CA VAL A 225 -27.59 0.95 -3.39
C VAL A 225 -28.71 1.38 -4.33
N ARG A 226 -28.58 1.11 -5.63
CA ARG A 226 -29.59 1.32 -6.70
C ARG A 226 -30.15 2.75 -6.87
N ASP A 227 -29.66 3.71 -6.10
CA ASP A 227 -30.03 5.11 -6.20
C ASP A 227 -29.20 5.81 -7.30
N GLU A 228 -29.89 6.22 -8.37
CA GLU A 228 -29.30 6.89 -9.55
C GLU A 228 -28.75 8.30 -9.24
N TYR A 229 -29.04 8.87 -8.06
CA TYR A 229 -28.57 10.18 -7.60
C TYR A 229 -27.49 10.10 -6.52
N MET A 230 -27.09 8.90 -6.06
CA MET A 230 -26.04 8.76 -5.06
C MET A 230 -24.66 9.04 -5.67
N PRO A 231 -23.90 10.05 -5.19
CA PRO A 231 -22.55 10.31 -5.67
C PRO A 231 -21.57 9.31 -5.08
N ILE A 232 -20.68 8.76 -5.92
CA ILE A 232 -19.59 7.86 -5.50
C ILE A 232 -18.26 8.43 -6.01
N GLN A 233 -17.40 8.90 -5.10
CA GLN A 233 -16.06 9.37 -5.45
C GLN A 233 -15.00 8.32 -5.13
N PHE A 234 -14.23 7.91 -6.14
CA PHE A 234 -13.04 7.08 -5.95
C PHE A 234 -11.79 7.95 -5.81
N ILE A 235 -10.94 7.60 -4.85
CA ILE A 235 -9.60 8.15 -4.65
C ILE A 235 -8.61 7.01 -4.93
N ALA A 236 -7.90 7.10 -6.04
CA ALA A 236 -6.93 6.13 -6.55
C ALA A 236 -5.49 6.45 -6.10
N GLY A 237 -4.58 5.50 -6.33
CA GLY A 237 -3.14 5.62 -6.05
C GLY A 237 -2.36 4.56 -6.81
N HIS A 238 -1.24 4.09 -6.26
CA HIS A 238 -0.39 3.00 -6.72
C HIS A 238 0.38 3.22 -8.03
N THR A 239 -0.24 3.81 -9.07
CA THR A 239 0.41 3.99 -10.39
C THR A 239 1.14 5.33 -10.54
N HIS A 240 1.23 6.11 -9.45
CA HIS A 240 1.99 7.35 -9.35
C HIS A 240 1.54 8.47 -10.32
N TYR A 241 0.34 8.41 -10.89
CA TYR A 241 -0.08 9.35 -11.92
C TYR A 241 -1.11 10.37 -11.44
N ARG A 242 -1.06 11.57 -12.02
CA ARG A 242 -2.23 12.48 -12.05
C ARG A 242 -3.24 11.93 -13.05
N ARG A 243 -4.39 11.42 -12.59
CA ARG A 243 -5.46 10.86 -13.45
C ARG A 243 -6.85 11.27 -12.97
N TYR A 244 -7.76 11.44 -13.92
CA TYR A 244 -9.19 11.58 -13.68
C TYR A 244 -9.95 10.76 -14.72
N ALA A 245 -10.99 10.03 -14.29
CA ALA A 245 -11.94 9.40 -15.20
C ALA A 245 -13.36 9.42 -14.63
N VAL A 246 -14.34 9.51 -15.52
CA VAL A 246 -15.76 9.37 -15.20
C VAL A 246 -16.13 7.88 -15.25
N LEU A 247 -16.68 7.34 -14.17
CA LEU A 247 -17.12 5.95 -14.07
C LEU A 247 -18.61 5.79 -14.45
N ASP A 248 -19.46 6.74 -14.03
CA ASP A 248 -20.81 6.95 -14.56
C ASP A 248 -21.29 8.39 -14.31
N SER A 249 -22.55 8.70 -14.63
CA SER A 249 -23.13 10.05 -14.48
C SER A 249 -23.12 10.62 -13.06
N GLN A 250 -22.89 9.80 -12.03
CA GLN A 250 -22.74 10.20 -10.62
C GLN A 250 -21.53 9.54 -9.95
N SER A 251 -20.47 9.23 -10.71
CA SER A 251 -19.24 8.65 -10.15
C SER A 251 -17.99 8.99 -10.95
N THR A 252 -16.91 9.33 -10.26
CA THR A 252 -15.59 9.58 -10.86
C THR A 252 -14.48 8.98 -10.01
N VAL A 253 -13.29 8.84 -10.61
CA VAL A 253 -12.04 8.44 -9.94
C VAL A 253 -10.98 9.51 -10.15
N VAL A 254 -10.21 9.79 -9.10
CA VAL A 254 -9.07 10.73 -9.11
C VAL A 254 -7.84 10.04 -8.51
N GLU A 255 -6.74 10.01 -9.25
CA GLU A 255 -5.40 9.59 -8.79
C GLU A 255 -4.52 10.84 -8.68
N ALA A 256 -3.87 11.04 -7.54
CA ALA A 256 -3.30 12.32 -7.14
C ALA A 256 -1.76 12.35 -7.10
N GLY A 257 -1.11 11.81 -8.14
CA GLY A 257 0.35 11.89 -8.29
C GLY A 257 1.11 10.97 -7.34
N ARG A 258 2.26 11.43 -6.83
CA ARG A 258 3.14 10.67 -5.91
C ARG A 258 4.13 11.58 -5.19
N TYR A 259 4.85 11.07 -4.21
CA TYR A 259 6.04 11.70 -3.59
C TYR A 259 5.78 13.12 -3.08
N LEU A 260 4.55 13.50 -2.77
CA LEU A 260 4.16 14.90 -2.51
C LEU A 260 4.50 15.87 -3.67
N ASP A 261 4.52 15.40 -4.93
CA ASP A 261 4.57 16.24 -6.14
C ASP A 261 3.22 16.94 -6.43
N THR A 262 2.15 16.46 -5.78
CA THR A 262 0.76 16.82 -6.06
C THR A 262 -0.03 16.91 -4.77
N ILE A 263 -0.88 17.92 -4.68
CA ILE A 263 -1.98 17.97 -3.72
C ILE A 263 -3.27 17.90 -4.52
N GLY A 264 -4.02 16.81 -4.36
CA GLY A 264 -5.28 16.61 -5.05
C GLY A 264 -6.40 17.42 -4.38
N TRP A 265 -7.13 18.21 -5.16
CA TRP A 265 -8.42 18.76 -4.76
C TRP A 265 -9.53 17.98 -5.46
N VAL A 266 -10.52 17.53 -4.71
CA VAL A 266 -11.73 16.89 -5.24
C VAL A 266 -12.95 17.51 -4.58
N SER A 267 -13.98 17.84 -5.36
CA SER A 267 -15.19 18.49 -4.86
C SER A 267 -16.42 18.03 -5.62
N PHE A 268 -17.51 17.78 -4.91
CA PHE A 268 -18.75 17.29 -5.51
C PHE A 268 -20.00 17.65 -4.70
N ALA A 269 -21.14 17.59 -5.37
CA ALA A 269 -22.46 17.74 -4.76
C ALA A 269 -22.85 16.48 -3.96
N ASN A 270 -23.52 16.65 -2.82
CA ASN A 270 -24.13 15.51 -2.12
C ASN A 270 -25.45 15.09 -2.80
N ARG A 271 -25.92 13.87 -2.49
CA ARG A 271 -27.13 13.28 -3.09
C ARG A 271 -28.33 14.22 -3.08
N ASP A 272 -28.55 14.97 -2.00
CA ASP A 272 -29.74 15.81 -1.85
C ASP A 272 -29.67 17.06 -2.74
N THR A 273 -28.47 17.59 -3.01
CA THR A 273 -28.21 18.57 -4.07
C THR A 273 -28.38 17.97 -5.47
N VAL A 274 -27.85 16.76 -5.72
CA VAL A 274 -27.97 16.07 -7.02
C VAL A 274 -29.44 15.81 -7.37
N VAL A 275 -30.25 15.28 -6.44
CA VAL A 275 -31.72 15.10 -6.59
C VAL A 275 -32.42 16.44 -6.87
N ARG A 276 -32.05 17.51 -6.14
CA ARG A 276 -32.62 18.85 -6.29
C ARG A 276 -32.33 19.45 -7.67
N GLN A 277 -31.10 19.31 -8.16
CA GLN A 277 -30.70 19.80 -9.49
C GLN A 277 -31.31 18.97 -10.62
N GLY A 278 -31.36 17.63 -10.49
CA GLY A 278 -32.02 16.75 -11.45
C GLY A 278 -33.50 17.09 -11.65
N ARG A 279 -34.23 17.30 -10.54
CA ARG A 279 -35.64 17.75 -10.57
C ARG A 279 -35.82 19.12 -11.24
N GLN A 280 -34.90 20.06 -11.03
CA GLN A 280 -34.95 21.37 -11.69
C GLN A 280 -34.73 21.26 -13.20
N ARG A 281 -33.80 20.41 -13.67
CA ARG A 281 -33.63 20.15 -15.11
C ARG A 281 -34.87 19.51 -15.73
N TYR A 282 -35.48 18.52 -15.07
CA TYR A 282 -36.71 17.87 -15.55
C TYR A 282 -37.84 18.89 -15.79
N LEU A 283 -38.10 19.78 -14.81
CA LEU A 283 -39.11 20.83 -14.94
C LEU A 283 -38.78 21.85 -16.05
N GLN A 284 -37.51 22.22 -16.24
CA GLN A 284 -37.09 23.11 -17.34
C GLN A 284 -37.25 22.45 -18.72
N VAL A 285 -37.06 21.13 -18.81
CA VAL A 285 -37.30 20.36 -20.05
C VAL A 285 -38.81 20.24 -20.33
N GLU A 286 -39.65 20.04 -19.31
CA GLU A 286 -41.11 20.10 -19.49
C GLU A 286 -41.57 21.50 -19.92
N ASP A 287 -41.14 22.57 -19.26
CA ASP A 287 -41.49 23.95 -19.65
C ASP A 287 -41.04 24.26 -21.08
N THR A 288 -39.81 23.89 -21.49
CA THR A 288 -39.35 24.14 -22.86
C THR A 288 -40.05 23.25 -23.90
N ALA A 289 -40.43 22.02 -23.57
CA ALA A 289 -41.26 21.19 -24.43
C ALA A 289 -42.68 21.76 -24.61
N ILE A 290 -43.30 22.26 -23.53
CA ILE A 290 -44.63 22.87 -23.53
C ILE A 290 -44.63 24.17 -24.34
N ASN A 291 -43.65 25.05 -24.14
CA ASN A 291 -43.54 26.31 -24.89
C ASN A 291 -43.23 26.09 -26.39
N ASN A 292 -42.47 25.05 -26.74
CA ASN A 292 -42.28 24.68 -28.15
C ASN A 292 -43.52 24.03 -28.77
N ALA A 293 -44.36 23.35 -27.99
CA ALA A 293 -45.61 22.77 -28.46
C ALA A 293 -46.68 23.82 -28.82
N THR A 294 -46.57 25.06 -28.33
CA THR A 294 -47.52 26.15 -28.65
C THR A 294 -47.27 26.84 -30.00
N ASP A 295 -46.08 26.72 -30.60
CA ASP A 295 -45.72 27.40 -31.87
C ASP A 295 -45.65 26.46 -33.10
N ALA A 296 -45.96 25.16 -32.95
CA ALA A 296 -45.87 24.17 -34.03
C ALA A 296 -47.18 24.05 -34.85
N PRO A 297 -47.20 24.36 -36.17
CA PRO A 297 -48.35 24.09 -37.02
C PRO A 297 -48.52 22.59 -37.29
N THR A 298 -49.76 22.13 -37.41
CA THR A 298 -50.11 20.70 -37.51
C THR A 298 -49.69 20.04 -38.82
N ALA A 299 -48.53 19.37 -38.82
CA ALA A 299 -48.11 18.45 -39.85
C ALA A 299 -48.59 17.01 -39.55
N SER A 300 -49.01 16.27 -40.59
CA SER A 300 -49.53 14.90 -40.44
C SER A 300 -48.41 13.86 -40.33
N ALA A 301 -48.64 12.80 -39.56
CA ALA A 301 -47.62 11.80 -39.23
C ALA A 301 -47.50 10.70 -40.31
N THR A 302 -46.25 10.30 -40.59
CA THR A 302 -45.90 9.00 -41.17
C THR A 302 -44.70 8.43 -40.42
N LEU A 303 -44.91 7.35 -39.68
CA LEU A 303 -43.84 6.63 -38.98
C LEU A 303 -43.04 5.77 -39.97
N PRO A 304 -41.69 5.77 -39.91
CA PRO A 304 -40.88 4.70 -40.48
C PRO A 304 -41.10 3.38 -39.72
N PRO A 305 -40.81 2.22 -40.33
CA PRO A 305 -40.89 0.93 -39.64
C PRO A 305 -39.78 0.75 -38.59
N GLU A 306 -40.05 -0.06 -37.57
CA GLU A 306 -39.05 -0.54 -36.62
C GLU A 306 -38.14 -1.59 -37.29
N ASP A 307 -36.83 -1.50 -37.08
CA ASP A 307 -35.83 -2.48 -37.54
C ASP A 307 -34.95 -2.90 -36.34
N PRO A 308 -35.11 -4.11 -35.78
CA PRO A 308 -34.74 -4.39 -34.39
C PRO A 308 -33.36 -5.06 -34.19
N GLU A 309 -32.29 -4.65 -34.91
CA GLU A 309 -31.00 -5.38 -34.82
C GLU A 309 -29.69 -4.55 -34.92
N THR A 310 -29.53 -3.50 -34.11
CA THR A 310 -28.19 -2.95 -33.77
C THR A 310 -28.06 -2.47 -32.32
N ILE A 311 -27.58 -3.33 -31.41
CA ILE A 311 -27.05 -2.88 -30.11
C ILE A 311 -25.57 -2.53 -30.28
N SER A 312 -25.29 -1.26 -30.59
CA SER A 312 -23.92 -0.73 -30.69
C SER A 312 -23.49 -0.09 -29.38
N SER A 313 -22.29 -0.43 -28.90
CA SER A 313 -21.77 -0.10 -27.57
C SER A 313 -21.27 1.34 -27.42
N ASN A 314 -22.12 2.34 -27.67
CA ASN A 314 -21.78 3.76 -27.60
C ASN A 314 -22.12 4.39 -26.24
N TYR A 315 -21.43 3.97 -25.18
CA TYR A 315 -21.33 4.79 -23.97
C TYR A 315 -20.34 5.94 -24.23
N ALA A 316 -20.84 7.03 -24.83
CA ALA A 316 -20.15 8.30 -24.78
C ALA A 316 -20.14 8.82 -23.32
N PRO A 317 -19.03 9.42 -22.85
CA PRO A 317 -18.97 9.99 -21.50
C PRO A 317 -20.05 11.06 -21.34
N THR A 318 -20.97 10.86 -20.39
CA THR A 318 -22.12 11.74 -20.24
C THR A 318 -21.74 13.01 -19.48
N ALA A 319 -21.90 14.17 -20.12
CA ALA A 319 -21.57 15.49 -19.58
C ALA A 319 -22.26 15.89 -18.26
N ALA A 320 -23.13 15.02 -17.70
CA ALA A 320 -23.73 15.18 -16.38
C ALA A 320 -22.71 15.01 -15.24
N ALA A 321 -21.74 14.09 -15.36
CA ALA A 321 -20.72 13.90 -14.34
C ALA A 321 -19.82 15.14 -14.20
N ASP A 322 -19.37 15.68 -15.34
CA ASP A 322 -18.62 16.93 -15.44
C ASP A 322 -19.43 18.19 -15.06
N GLU A 323 -20.69 18.06 -14.65
CA GLU A 323 -21.47 19.15 -14.04
C GLU A 323 -21.37 19.13 -12.51
N HIS A 324 -21.42 17.93 -11.91
CA HIS A 324 -21.53 17.70 -10.46
C HIS A 324 -20.19 17.43 -9.75
N PHE A 325 -19.18 16.94 -10.48
CA PHE A 325 -17.86 16.61 -9.95
C PHE A 325 -16.80 17.59 -10.48
N ARG A 326 -15.82 17.91 -9.62
CA ARG A 326 -14.73 18.83 -9.88
C ARG A 326 -13.45 18.28 -9.28
N HIS A 327 -12.33 18.44 -9.97
CA HIS A 327 -11.01 18.15 -9.44
C HIS A 327 -10.01 19.24 -9.86
N VAL A 328 -8.93 19.40 -9.09
CA VAL A 328 -7.74 20.16 -9.46
C VAL A 328 -6.52 19.40 -8.96
N PHE A 329 -5.47 19.28 -9.80
CA PHE A 329 -4.15 18.86 -9.34
C PHE A 329 -3.35 20.14 -9.06
N LEU A 330 -3.02 20.38 -7.80
CA LEU A 330 -2.13 21.47 -7.42
C LEU A 330 -0.70 20.94 -7.44
N ASP A 331 0.20 21.62 -8.15
CA ASP A 331 1.63 21.42 -7.95
C ASP A 331 1.96 21.78 -6.49
N ALA A 332 2.62 20.87 -5.80
CA ALA A 332 2.88 20.99 -4.37
C ALA A 332 4.06 21.94 -4.11
N ASN A 333 3.85 23.25 -4.27
CA ASN A 333 4.83 24.27 -3.93
C ASN A 333 4.16 25.45 -3.23
N LEU A 334 4.92 26.13 -2.35
CA LEU A 334 4.43 27.26 -1.55
C LEU A 334 3.76 28.35 -2.39
N GLU A 335 4.34 28.73 -3.54
CA GLU A 335 3.76 29.75 -4.42
C GLU A 335 2.36 29.34 -4.91
N THR A 336 2.18 28.08 -5.32
CA THR A 336 0.90 27.56 -5.81
C THR A 336 -0.14 27.46 -4.70
N LEU A 337 0.26 27.11 -3.48
CA LEU A 337 -0.63 27.07 -2.31
C LEU A 337 -1.06 28.49 -1.89
N GLN A 338 -0.12 29.44 -1.77
CA GLN A 338 -0.40 30.86 -1.50
C GLN A 338 -1.31 31.47 -2.58
N ARG A 339 -0.94 31.30 -3.87
CA ARG A 339 -1.71 31.78 -5.04
C ARG A 339 -3.12 31.20 -5.07
N THR A 340 -3.29 29.93 -4.68
CA THR A 340 -4.60 29.26 -4.59
C THR A 340 -5.46 29.82 -3.47
N LEU A 341 -4.87 30.22 -2.33
CA LEU A 341 -5.57 30.93 -1.25
C LEU A 341 -5.79 32.43 -1.54
N GLY A 342 -5.16 32.97 -2.58
CA GLY A 342 -5.10 34.41 -2.85
C GLY A 342 -4.26 35.18 -1.82
N ILE A 343 -3.37 34.48 -1.11
CA ILE A 343 -2.38 35.06 -0.20
C ILE A 343 -1.16 35.52 -1.02
N SER A 344 -0.57 36.66 -0.66
CA SER A 344 0.64 37.17 -1.34
C SER A 344 1.87 36.36 -0.90
N SER A 345 2.86 36.20 -1.78
CA SER A 345 4.12 35.50 -1.50
C SER A 345 4.79 35.92 -0.19
N ASP A 346 4.76 37.23 0.07
CA ASP A 346 5.46 37.91 1.15
C ASP A 346 4.61 38.01 2.45
N ASP A 347 3.43 37.35 2.49
CA ASP A 347 2.50 37.46 3.61
C ASP A 347 2.70 36.34 4.65
N GLU A 348 3.26 36.71 5.80
CA GLU A 348 3.48 35.88 7.00
C GLU A 348 2.20 35.14 7.49
N LYS A 349 1.00 35.52 7.00
CA LYS A 349 -0.26 34.82 7.31
C LYS A 349 -0.44 33.46 6.63
N PHE A 350 0.38 33.06 5.66
CA PHE A 350 0.29 31.69 5.13
C PHE A 350 0.54 30.67 6.24
N ASP A 351 1.58 30.89 7.05
CA ASP A 351 2.01 29.95 8.06
C ASP A 351 1.03 29.81 9.23
N THR A 352 0.77 28.56 9.61
CA THR A 352 -0.03 28.22 10.79
C THR A 352 0.84 27.57 11.87
N ILE A 353 0.41 27.65 13.13
CA ILE A 353 1.18 27.11 14.27
C ILE A 353 1.46 25.62 14.08
N LEU A 354 0.43 24.83 13.69
CA LEU A 354 0.61 23.39 13.47
C LEU A 354 1.48 23.10 12.22
N GLY A 355 1.36 23.91 11.16
CA GLY A 355 2.22 23.78 9.98
C GLY A 355 3.69 23.97 10.32
N LYS A 356 4.03 25.04 11.05
CA LYS A 356 5.40 25.28 11.52
C LYS A 356 5.90 24.26 12.55
N GLU A 357 5.04 23.76 13.45
CA GLU A 357 5.41 22.66 14.35
C GLU A 357 5.76 21.36 13.58
N ILE A 358 5.09 21.12 12.44
CA ILE A 358 5.32 19.96 11.57
C ILE A 358 6.59 20.15 10.73
N GLU A 359 6.79 21.33 10.13
CA GLU A 359 8.02 21.70 9.39
C GLU A 359 9.27 21.59 10.28
N VAL A 360 9.23 22.15 11.50
CA VAL A 360 10.33 22.05 12.48
C VAL A 360 10.58 20.61 12.87
N PHE A 361 9.54 19.80 13.12
CA PHE A 361 9.70 18.38 13.44
C PHE A 361 10.40 17.60 12.31
N ILE A 362 10.07 17.91 11.05
CA ILE A 362 10.72 17.31 9.87
C ILE A 362 12.20 17.73 9.83
N ALA A 363 12.49 19.02 9.95
CA ALA A 363 13.85 19.55 9.90
C ALA A 363 14.75 18.97 11.02
N GLU A 364 14.26 18.94 12.26
CA GLU A 364 14.97 18.33 13.40
C GLU A 364 15.19 16.82 13.20
N THR A 365 14.20 16.11 12.66
CA THR A 365 14.31 14.66 12.40
C THR A 365 15.35 14.37 11.30
N ARG A 366 15.30 15.09 10.18
CA ARG A 366 16.28 15.00 9.08
C ARG A 366 17.70 15.32 9.57
N GLN A 367 17.86 16.36 10.38
CA GLN A 367 19.15 16.73 10.97
C GLN A 367 19.66 15.65 11.94
N LYS A 368 18.81 15.14 12.84
CA LYS A 368 19.15 14.09 13.82
C LYS A 368 19.57 12.78 13.16
N MET A 369 18.98 12.44 12.01
CA MET A 369 19.33 11.27 11.20
C MET A 369 20.55 11.51 10.28
N GLY A 370 21.06 12.75 10.20
CA GLY A 370 22.16 13.10 9.30
C GLY A 370 21.80 13.16 7.82
N LEU A 371 20.51 13.13 7.48
CA LEU A 371 20.02 13.11 6.08
C LEU A 371 20.47 14.34 5.29
N SER A 372 20.56 15.50 5.96
CA SER A 372 21.07 16.75 5.39
C SER A 372 22.61 16.83 5.30
N ASN A 373 23.35 15.76 5.62
CA ASN A 373 24.81 15.73 5.47
C ASN A 373 25.18 15.75 3.99
N LYS A 374 26.08 16.64 3.58
CA LYS A 374 26.57 16.75 2.20
C LYS A 374 27.64 15.70 1.92
N ILE A 375 27.55 15.00 0.79
CA ILE A 375 28.37 13.84 0.46
C ILE A 375 29.10 13.93 -0.89
N GLY A 376 28.62 14.77 -1.82
CA GLY A 376 29.21 14.91 -3.15
C GLY A 376 28.54 15.99 -3.99
N CYS A 377 28.96 16.14 -5.25
CA CYS A 377 28.36 17.04 -6.23
C CYS A 377 28.19 16.30 -7.56
N ALA A 378 26.95 16.07 -7.98
CA ALA A 378 26.70 15.50 -9.32
C ALA A 378 27.16 16.49 -10.40
N PRO A 379 27.88 16.04 -11.45
CA PRO A 379 28.39 16.92 -12.51
C PRO A 379 27.29 17.49 -13.40
N LYS A 380 26.10 16.87 -13.40
CA LYS A 380 24.87 17.21 -14.12
C LYS A 380 23.73 16.34 -13.59
N ASP A 381 22.51 16.57 -14.08
CA ASP A 381 21.33 15.77 -13.74
C ASP A 381 21.35 14.40 -14.41
N TYR A 382 20.96 13.36 -13.66
CA TYR A 382 20.79 12.00 -14.15
C TYR A 382 19.37 11.51 -13.88
N LEU A 383 18.59 11.35 -14.96
CA LEU A 383 17.16 11.13 -14.94
C LEU A 383 16.84 9.62 -14.97
N LEU A 384 15.94 9.17 -14.11
CA LEU A 384 15.49 7.78 -13.97
C LEU A 384 14.74 7.32 -15.22
N ASN A 385 13.68 8.05 -15.60
CA ASN A 385 12.83 7.72 -16.74
C ASN A 385 13.43 8.24 -18.05
N THR A 386 14.63 7.78 -18.40
CA THR A 386 15.36 8.20 -19.60
C THR A 386 16.19 7.05 -20.18
N SER A 387 16.06 6.83 -21.50
CA SER A 387 16.75 5.75 -22.25
C SER A 387 18.25 5.70 -21.95
N MET A 388 18.78 4.50 -21.71
CA MET A 388 20.22 4.27 -21.48
C MET A 388 21.14 4.72 -22.64
N THR A 389 20.57 5.05 -23.81
CA THR A 389 21.33 5.68 -24.91
C THR A 389 21.66 7.16 -24.65
N ASN A 390 20.88 7.84 -23.82
CA ASN A 390 21.07 9.24 -23.45
C ASN A 390 22.16 9.37 -22.37
N GLU A 391 23.05 10.36 -22.50
CA GLU A 391 24.11 10.64 -21.55
C GLU A 391 23.62 11.11 -20.16
N ASN A 392 22.36 11.56 -20.04
CA ASN A 392 21.72 11.92 -18.76
C ASN A 392 20.84 10.78 -18.20
N SER A 393 20.96 9.54 -18.68
CA SER A 393 20.22 8.42 -18.07
C SER A 393 20.89 7.95 -16.78
N LEU A 394 20.13 7.89 -15.69
CA LEU A 394 20.57 7.32 -14.41
C LEU A 394 20.97 5.85 -14.55
N TRP A 395 20.22 5.09 -15.35
CA TRP A 395 20.53 3.69 -15.66
C TRP A 395 21.79 3.53 -16.52
N ARG A 396 22.08 4.49 -17.41
CA ARG A 396 23.36 4.53 -18.11
C ARG A 396 24.52 4.81 -17.16
N LEU A 397 24.41 5.80 -16.28
CA LEU A 397 25.42 6.08 -15.24
C LEU A 397 25.69 4.84 -14.39
N PHE A 398 24.62 4.14 -13.97
CA PHE A 398 24.74 2.92 -13.20
C PHE A 398 25.49 1.81 -13.96
N ALA A 399 25.17 1.62 -15.24
CA ALA A 399 25.77 0.59 -16.10
C ALA A 399 27.21 0.90 -16.56
N GLU A 400 27.53 2.16 -16.89
CA GLU A 400 28.83 2.55 -17.46
C GLU A 400 29.83 3.02 -16.40
N GLU A 401 29.39 3.49 -15.23
CA GLU A 401 30.29 4.01 -14.19
C GLU A 401 30.14 3.38 -12.80
N VAL A 402 28.93 3.19 -12.27
CA VAL A 402 28.75 2.68 -10.89
C VAL A 402 29.17 1.21 -10.78
N VAL A 403 28.56 0.33 -11.58
CA VAL A 403 28.85 -1.12 -11.59
C VAL A 403 30.34 -1.40 -11.86
N PRO A 404 31.00 -0.79 -12.88
CA PRO A 404 32.42 -1.07 -13.14
C PRO A 404 33.40 -0.56 -12.08
N ARG A 405 33.05 0.48 -11.30
CA ARG A 405 33.94 1.04 -10.28
C ARG A 405 33.80 0.34 -8.94
N GLU A 406 32.58 0.29 -8.40
CA GLU A 406 32.36 -0.19 -7.03
C GLU A 406 32.40 -1.72 -6.92
N LEU A 407 32.17 -2.46 -8.02
CA LEU A 407 32.32 -3.93 -8.09
C LEU A 407 33.62 -4.38 -8.80
N GLY A 408 34.55 -3.46 -9.11
CA GLY A 408 35.62 -3.65 -10.11
C GLY A 408 36.61 -4.82 -9.92
N GLY A 409 37.36 -5.15 -10.98
CA GLY A 409 38.41 -6.19 -11.00
C GLY A 409 38.60 -6.85 -12.37
N ASP A 410 39.44 -7.90 -12.43
CA ASP A 410 39.94 -8.49 -13.68
C ASP A 410 38.90 -9.23 -14.56
N ILE A 411 37.70 -9.51 -14.03
CA ILE A 411 36.65 -10.28 -14.72
C ILE A 411 35.48 -9.33 -15.04
N PRO A 412 34.87 -9.44 -16.25
CA PRO A 412 33.68 -8.69 -16.61
C PRO A 412 32.57 -8.86 -15.56
N ARG A 413 31.91 -7.76 -15.22
CA ARG A 413 30.81 -7.75 -14.25
C ARG A 413 29.61 -7.00 -14.79
N ALA A 414 28.46 -7.53 -14.43
CA ALA A 414 27.18 -6.92 -14.69
C ALA A 414 26.24 -7.16 -13.50
N MET A 415 25.24 -6.31 -13.37
CA MET A 415 24.21 -6.37 -12.36
C MET A 415 22.84 -6.39 -13.06
N PHE A 416 21.97 -7.32 -12.69
CA PHE A 416 20.68 -7.52 -13.37
C PHE A 416 19.53 -7.26 -12.39
N LEU A 417 18.74 -6.23 -12.69
CA LEU A 417 17.80 -5.61 -11.75
C LEU A 417 16.45 -5.35 -12.41
N GLY A 418 15.38 -5.29 -11.61
CA GLY A 418 14.13 -4.70 -12.05
C GLY A 418 14.25 -3.18 -12.19
N GLN A 419 13.60 -2.57 -13.18
CA GLN A 419 13.61 -1.10 -13.37
C GLN A 419 13.04 -0.32 -12.18
N GLY A 420 12.32 -1.00 -11.28
CA GLY A 420 11.74 -0.43 -10.05
C GLY A 420 12.70 -0.36 -8.86
N SER A 421 13.92 -0.93 -8.94
CA SER A 421 14.91 -0.82 -7.85
C SER A 421 15.33 0.64 -7.59
N TRP A 422 15.34 1.49 -8.63
CA TRP A 422 15.56 2.93 -8.48
C TRP A 422 14.23 3.70 -8.47
N ARG A 423 14.14 4.75 -7.64
CA ARG A 423 12.88 5.45 -7.34
C ARG A 423 12.91 6.96 -7.67
N TYR A 424 14.07 7.61 -7.62
CA TYR A 424 14.21 9.04 -7.93
C TYR A 424 15.33 9.37 -8.92
N ASP A 425 15.29 10.59 -9.46
CA ASP A 425 16.33 11.19 -10.28
C ASP A 425 17.51 11.66 -9.39
N LEU A 426 18.73 11.64 -9.92
CA LEU A 426 19.91 12.15 -9.22
C LEU A 426 20.32 13.50 -9.81
N LEU A 427 19.74 14.56 -9.27
CA LEU A 427 19.83 15.93 -9.79
C LEU A 427 21.18 16.60 -9.45
N GLY A 428 21.61 17.51 -10.32
CA GLY A 428 22.87 18.24 -10.20
C GLY A 428 22.69 19.70 -9.80
N GLY A 429 23.72 20.50 -10.04
CA GLY A 429 23.74 21.94 -9.75
C GLY A 429 23.99 22.29 -8.27
N ASN A 430 23.49 21.46 -7.34
CA ASN A 430 23.68 21.60 -5.89
C ASN A 430 24.70 20.59 -5.31
N GLU A 431 25.04 20.77 -4.03
CA GLU A 431 25.74 19.76 -3.24
C GLU A 431 24.75 18.66 -2.82
N LEU A 432 24.99 17.42 -3.25
CA LEU A 432 24.18 16.25 -2.90
C LEU A 432 24.22 16.00 -1.39
N THR A 433 23.05 15.79 -0.80
CA THR A 433 22.90 15.28 0.55
C THR A 433 22.87 13.75 0.58
N LEU A 434 23.02 13.18 1.77
CA LEU A 434 22.81 11.76 2.03
C LEU A 434 21.40 11.32 1.59
N ASP A 435 20.39 12.16 1.82
CA ASP A 435 19.01 11.87 1.46
C ASP A 435 18.77 11.79 -0.06
N ASP A 436 19.41 12.66 -0.85
CA ASP A 436 19.26 12.66 -2.32
C ASP A 436 19.71 11.34 -2.96
N VAL A 437 20.74 10.70 -2.40
CA VAL A 437 21.26 9.42 -2.88
C VAL A 437 20.49 8.24 -2.29
N ILE A 438 19.90 8.38 -1.09
CA ILE A 438 18.93 7.41 -0.57
C ILE A 438 17.62 7.46 -1.39
N ALA A 439 17.17 8.62 -1.86
CA ALA A 439 15.98 8.76 -2.68
C ALA A 439 16.07 7.98 -4.01
N VAL A 440 17.28 7.90 -4.59
CA VAL A 440 17.55 7.03 -5.74
C VAL A 440 17.30 5.55 -5.40
N SER A 441 17.74 5.09 -4.23
CA SER A 441 17.62 3.69 -3.77
C SER A 441 17.17 3.62 -2.30
N PRO A 442 15.86 3.73 -1.99
CA PRO A 442 15.38 3.79 -0.60
C PRO A 442 15.30 2.42 0.08
N PHE A 443 15.35 1.33 -0.71
CA PHE A 443 15.07 -0.02 -0.23
C PHE A 443 16.21 -0.74 0.47
N ASN A 444 17.46 -0.27 0.37
CA ASN A 444 18.63 -0.83 1.05
C ASN A 444 18.84 -2.36 0.87
N GLN A 445 18.32 -2.95 -0.21
CA GLN A 445 18.33 -4.39 -0.45
C GLN A 445 19.77 -4.97 -0.49
N PRO A 446 20.08 -6.07 0.22
CA PRO A 446 21.36 -6.77 0.14
C PRO A 446 21.77 -7.14 -1.29
N LEU A 447 23.06 -7.03 -1.60
CA LEU A 447 23.59 -7.46 -2.89
C LEU A 447 24.12 -8.89 -2.84
N TYR A 448 23.93 -9.61 -3.94
CA TYR A 448 24.39 -10.98 -4.14
C TYR A 448 25.25 -11.09 -5.40
N LEU A 449 26.36 -11.82 -5.30
CA LEU A 449 27.03 -12.42 -6.45
C LEU A 449 26.28 -13.70 -6.79
N VAL A 450 25.48 -13.67 -7.86
CA VAL A 450 24.68 -14.81 -8.36
C VAL A 450 25.61 -15.95 -8.79
N GLY A 451 26.77 -15.60 -9.36
CA GLY A 451 27.82 -16.55 -9.72
C GLY A 451 28.70 -16.02 -10.84
N ARG A 452 29.64 -16.86 -11.27
CA ARG A 452 30.38 -16.69 -12.51
C ARG A 452 29.71 -17.53 -13.60
N ILE A 453 29.29 -16.88 -14.68
CA ILE A 453 28.34 -17.40 -15.66
C ILE A 453 28.81 -17.01 -17.08
N PRO A 454 28.70 -17.91 -18.08
CA PRO A 454 28.98 -17.56 -19.48
C PRO A 454 28.12 -16.39 -19.97
N GLY A 455 28.71 -15.40 -20.64
CA GLY A 455 28.02 -14.18 -21.06
C GLY A 455 26.78 -14.42 -21.93
N GLU A 456 26.81 -15.44 -22.79
CA GLU A 456 25.66 -15.89 -23.58
C GLU A 456 24.43 -16.30 -22.75
N VAL A 457 24.62 -16.91 -21.57
CA VAL A 457 23.52 -17.26 -20.65
C VAL A 457 22.89 -16.00 -20.07
N ILE A 458 23.70 -15.01 -19.66
CA ILE A 458 23.21 -13.75 -19.11
C ILE A 458 22.46 -12.94 -20.18
N LEU A 459 22.95 -12.94 -21.42
CA LEU A 459 22.26 -12.32 -22.56
C LEU A 459 20.94 -13.03 -22.90
N GLN A 460 20.90 -14.37 -22.78
CA GLN A 460 19.66 -15.13 -22.92
C GLN A 460 18.67 -14.83 -21.79
N LEU A 461 19.10 -14.75 -20.53
CA LEU A 461 18.27 -14.34 -19.39
C LEU A 461 17.66 -12.94 -19.63
N ASN A 462 18.49 -11.97 -20.00
CA ASN A 462 18.05 -10.60 -20.29
C ASN A 462 17.01 -10.53 -21.42
N THR A 463 17.09 -11.44 -22.39
CA THR A 463 16.09 -11.58 -23.45
C THR A 463 14.80 -12.20 -22.90
N SER A 464 14.89 -13.39 -22.29
CA SER A 464 13.73 -14.13 -21.76
C SER A 464 12.90 -13.35 -20.72
N MET A 465 13.54 -12.54 -19.88
CA MET A 465 12.84 -11.72 -18.89
C MET A 465 12.16 -10.47 -19.49
N ASN A 466 12.57 -10.00 -20.68
CA ASN A 466 12.02 -8.80 -21.31
C ASN A 466 11.06 -9.08 -22.48
N ASP A 467 11.12 -10.26 -23.11
CA ASP A 467 10.23 -10.70 -24.19
C ASP A 467 8.75 -10.74 -23.76
N HIS A 468 8.47 -10.94 -22.48
CA HIS A 468 7.12 -11.10 -21.91
C HIS A 468 6.81 -10.13 -20.76
N ALA A 469 7.64 -9.11 -20.54
CA ALA A 469 7.42 -8.14 -19.47
C ALA A 469 6.24 -7.20 -19.76
N SER A 470 5.15 -7.40 -19.03
CA SER A 470 3.98 -6.50 -18.98
C SER A 470 4.28 -5.16 -18.31
N ASP A 471 5.08 -5.19 -17.25
CA ASP A 471 5.11 -4.13 -16.24
C ASP A 471 6.13 -3.03 -16.58
N ARG A 472 5.87 -2.32 -17.69
CA ARG A 472 6.74 -1.27 -18.24
C ARG A 472 6.39 0.12 -17.72
N TYR A 473 6.61 0.36 -16.42
CA TYR A 473 6.38 1.65 -15.76
C TYR A 473 7.13 2.83 -16.41
N TYR A 474 8.41 2.65 -16.78
CA TYR A 474 9.24 3.71 -17.36
C TYR A 474 9.56 3.45 -18.83
N SER A 475 8.60 3.68 -19.74
CA SER A 475 8.90 3.72 -21.19
C SER A 475 9.78 4.94 -21.49
N PRO A 476 11.07 4.76 -21.84
CA PRO A 476 11.52 3.83 -22.88
C PRO A 476 12.47 2.69 -22.42
N LEU A 477 12.52 2.37 -21.12
CA LEU A 477 13.38 1.33 -20.56
C LEU A 477 12.83 -0.09 -20.78
N ALA A 478 13.71 -1.06 -20.57
CA ALA A 478 13.36 -2.46 -20.37
C ALA A 478 12.88 -2.68 -18.93
N ALA A 479 11.97 -3.63 -18.70
CA ALA A 479 11.49 -3.92 -17.34
C ALA A 479 12.58 -4.56 -16.47
N TRP A 480 13.45 -5.35 -17.10
CA TRP A 480 14.67 -5.89 -16.50
C TRP A 480 15.88 -5.27 -17.19
N ILE A 481 16.79 -4.71 -16.39
CA ILE A 481 17.93 -3.94 -16.87
C ILE A 481 19.22 -4.65 -16.52
N LEU A 482 19.99 -4.98 -17.56
CA LEU A 482 21.35 -5.50 -17.47
C LEU A 482 22.34 -4.33 -17.48
N ALA A 483 22.83 -3.96 -16.30
CA ALA A 483 23.80 -2.89 -16.09
C ALA A 483 25.23 -3.44 -16.08
N GLY A 484 26.16 -2.84 -16.83
CA GLY A 484 27.52 -3.33 -17.02
C GLY A 484 27.74 -4.01 -18.38
N HIS A 485 28.99 -4.39 -18.66
CA HIS A 485 29.37 -4.98 -19.96
C HIS A 485 29.47 -6.51 -19.87
N VAL A 486 28.61 -7.21 -20.60
CA VAL A 486 28.63 -8.68 -20.73
C VAL A 486 29.19 -9.09 -22.10
N PRO A 487 30.46 -9.50 -22.19
CA PRO A 487 31.03 -10.05 -23.42
C PRO A 487 30.60 -11.50 -23.64
N ALA A 488 30.04 -11.80 -24.80
CA ALA A 488 29.73 -13.18 -25.21
C ALA A 488 31.01 -14.02 -25.42
N GLY A 489 30.97 -15.32 -25.09
CA GLY A 489 32.11 -16.23 -25.19
C GLY A 489 33.18 -15.99 -24.11
N GLN A 490 32.83 -15.30 -23.03
CA GLN A 490 33.66 -15.10 -21.83
C GLN A 490 32.80 -15.29 -20.58
N GLU A 491 33.45 -15.64 -19.47
CA GLU A 491 32.83 -15.65 -18.15
C GLU A 491 32.58 -14.22 -17.64
N CYS A 492 31.43 -14.01 -17.02
CA CYS A 492 31.04 -12.77 -16.37
C CYS A 492 30.56 -13.07 -14.94
N GLU A 493 30.94 -12.24 -13.99
CA GLU A 493 30.40 -12.30 -12.62
C GLU A 493 29.11 -11.48 -12.56
N LEU A 494 27.99 -12.16 -12.30
CA LEU A 494 26.65 -11.57 -12.30
C LEU A 494 26.22 -11.19 -10.89
N TYR A 495 25.80 -9.95 -10.70
CA TYR A 495 25.32 -9.40 -9.44
C TYR A 495 23.82 -9.05 -9.51
N THR A 496 23.19 -8.87 -8.35
CA THR A 496 21.77 -8.49 -8.20
C THR A 496 21.52 -7.95 -6.79
N ASP A 497 20.41 -7.24 -6.60
CA ASP A 497 19.80 -7.12 -5.27
C ASP A 497 18.94 -8.37 -4.92
N SER A 498 18.66 -8.58 -3.63
CA SER A 498 17.90 -9.73 -3.11
C SER A 498 16.47 -9.81 -3.67
N TYR A 499 15.81 -8.66 -3.82
CA TYR A 499 14.48 -8.55 -4.43
C TYR A 499 14.48 -9.06 -5.88
N SER A 500 15.34 -8.53 -6.74
CA SER A 500 15.48 -8.92 -8.14
C SER A 500 15.85 -10.40 -8.27
N LEU A 501 16.75 -10.90 -7.41
CA LEU A 501 17.15 -12.31 -7.36
C LEU A 501 15.93 -13.23 -7.24
N SER A 502 15.03 -12.96 -6.30
CA SER A 502 13.83 -13.77 -6.04
C SER A 502 12.89 -13.92 -7.24
N HIS A 503 12.97 -13.01 -8.22
CA HIS A 503 12.09 -13.00 -9.41
C HIS A 503 12.70 -13.68 -10.65
N PHE A 504 14.03 -13.66 -10.82
CA PHE A 504 14.70 -14.24 -12.00
C PHE A 504 15.50 -15.53 -11.74
N HIS A 505 15.80 -15.86 -10.48
CA HIS A 505 16.71 -16.98 -10.14
C HIS A 505 16.27 -18.34 -10.70
N ASP A 506 14.96 -18.64 -10.67
CA ASP A 506 14.44 -19.90 -11.23
C ASP A 506 14.49 -19.91 -12.78
N THR A 507 14.36 -18.76 -13.44
CA THR A 507 14.59 -18.64 -14.90
C THR A 507 16.06 -18.89 -15.21
N LEU A 508 16.99 -18.29 -14.44
CA LEU A 508 18.43 -18.49 -14.63
C LEU A 508 18.85 -19.95 -14.37
N ARG A 509 18.31 -20.61 -13.33
CA ARG A 509 18.57 -22.04 -13.06
C ARG A 509 18.06 -22.96 -14.18
N GLN A 510 17.02 -22.58 -14.91
CA GLN A 510 16.56 -23.31 -16.11
C GLN A 510 17.52 -23.12 -17.31
N LEU A 511 18.13 -21.93 -17.43
CA LEU A 511 19.12 -21.63 -18.48
C LEU A 511 20.51 -22.20 -18.17
N TYR A 512 20.88 -22.30 -16.90
CA TYR A 512 22.19 -22.76 -16.43
C TYR A 512 22.04 -23.67 -15.19
N PRO A 513 21.81 -24.98 -15.38
CA PRO A 513 21.56 -25.92 -14.28
C PRO A 513 22.76 -26.14 -13.33
N ASP A 514 23.97 -25.80 -13.76
CA ASP A 514 25.20 -25.86 -12.95
C ASP A 514 25.43 -24.61 -12.08
N LEU A 515 24.43 -23.72 -11.97
CA LEU A 515 24.48 -22.52 -11.13
C LEU A 515 24.64 -22.88 -9.64
N ILE A 516 25.68 -22.33 -9.00
CA ILE A 516 25.88 -22.41 -7.55
C ILE A 516 24.92 -21.47 -6.80
N ASP A 517 24.70 -21.72 -5.50
CA ASP A 517 23.87 -20.82 -4.70
C ASP A 517 24.51 -19.41 -4.59
N PRO A 518 23.73 -18.32 -4.76
CA PRO A 518 24.22 -16.94 -4.70
C PRO A 518 24.94 -16.59 -3.39
N ILE A 519 26.05 -15.86 -3.52
CA ILE A 519 26.92 -15.48 -2.40
C ILE A 519 26.58 -14.05 -1.95
N PRO A 520 26.11 -13.83 -0.71
CA PRO A 520 25.82 -12.48 -0.20
C PRO A 520 27.09 -11.63 -0.14
N GLN A 521 26.96 -10.35 -0.45
CA GLN A 521 28.04 -9.36 -0.47
C GLN A 521 27.92 -8.41 0.73
N ASN A 522 29.04 -7.83 1.15
CA ASN A 522 29.06 -6.75 2.15
C ASN A 522 28.75 -5.40 1.46
N MET A 523 27.59 -5.31 0.81
CA MET A 523 27.11 -4.14 0.07
C MET A 523 25.59 -4.23 -0.12
N THR A 524 24.90 -3.09 -0.22
CA THR A 524 23.47 -2.99 -0.53
C THR A 524 23.24 -2.16 -1.79
N SER A 525 22.02 -2.23 -2.34
CA SER A 525 21.56 -1.37 -3.45
C SER A 525 21.71 0.12 -3.15
N THR A 526 21.73 0.53 -1.88
CA THR A 526 21.94 1.91 -1.44
C THR A 526 23.42 2.21 -1.17
N THR A 527 24.18 1.30 -0.52
CA THR A 527 25.60 1.58 -0.24
C THR A 527 26.49 1.57 -1.48
N ILE A 528 26.09 0.90 -2.58
CA ILE A 528 26.80 1.00 -3.87
C ILE A 528 26.71 2.43 -4.46
N TRP A 529 25.54 3.07 -4.41
CA TRP A 529 25.35 4.45 -4.87
C TRP A 529 26.08 5.45 -3.96
N LEU A 530 25.97 5.29 -2.64
CA LEU A 530 26.65 6.15 -1.67
C LEU A 530 28.18 6.06 -1.81
N SER A 531 28.72 4.85 -1.93
CA SER A 531 30.15 4.63 -2.19
C SER A 531 30.59 5.31 -3.48
N PHE A 532 29.87 5.11 -4.58
CA PHE A 532 30.18 5.74 -5.86
C PHE A 532 30.24 7.27 -5.77
N VAL A 533 29.21 7.91 -5.19
CA VAL A 533 29.17 9.38 -5.05
C VAL A 533 30.33 9.87 -4.18
N MET A 534 30.57 9.24 -3.03
CA MET A 534 31.61 9.66 -2.09
C MET A 534 33.04 9.41 -2.61
N HIS A 535 33.25 8.36 -3.42
CA HIS A 535 34.54 8.03 -4.02
C HIS A 535 34.85 8.86 -5.28
N ASN A 536 33.85 9.27 -6.06
CA ASN A 536 34.05 9.80 -7.42
C ASN A 536 33.61 11.27 -7.61
N TRP A 537 32.67 11.80 -6.82
CA TRP A 537 31.99 13.08 -7.07
C TRP A 537 32.30 14.15 -6.01
N HIS A 538 33.58 14.52 -5.87
CA HIS A 538 34.01 15.54 -4.90
C HIS A 538 33.61 16.97 -5.33
N CYS A 539 33.06 17.76 -4.41
CA CYS A 539 32.74 19.17 -4.63
C CYS A 539 33.98 20.08 -4.67
N PHE A 540 33.93 21.15 -5.46
CA PHE A 540 35.07 22.06 -5.65
C PHE A 540 35.41 22.83 -4.36
N GLY A 541 36.57 22.54 -3.77
CA GLY A 541 37.07 23.20 -2.56
C GLY A 541 36.54 22.64 -1.24
N GLY A 542 35.67 21.63 -1.28
CA GLY A 542 35.18 20.93 -0.09
C GLY A 542 36.00 19.69 0.25
N VAL A 543 36.26 19.48 1.54
CA VAL A 543 36.58 18.16 2.10
C VAL A 543 35.49 17.84 3.10
N PHE A 544 34.61 16.90 2.77
CA PHE A 544 33.55 16.47 3.67
C PHE A 544 34.13 15.61 4.80
N ASP A 545 33.74 15.90 6.05
CA ASP A 545 34.13 15.09 7.20
C ASP A 545 33.30 13.81 7.23
N ASN A 546 33.79 12.79 6.54
CA ASN A 546 33.10 11.51 6.37
C ASN A 546 33.39 10.51 7.52
N GLN A 547 33.83 10.95 8.70
CA GLN A 547 34.09 10.04 9.84
C GLN A 547 32.85 9.22 10.25
N TRP A 548 31.65 9.78 10.10
CA TRP A 548 30.36 9.12 10.36
C TRP A 548 30.04 7.99 9.35
N TRP A 549 30.57 8.05 8.12
CA TRP A 549 30.30 7.07 7.07
C TRP A 549 30.60 5.64 7.51
N SER A 550 31.75 5.44 8.17
CA SER A 550 32.19 4.14 8.69
C SER A 550 31.32 3.54 9.80
N GLN A 551 30.33 4.30 10.28
CA GLN A 551 29.30 3.86 11.22
C GLN A 551 27.96 3.66 10.50
N LEU A 552 27.57 4.58 9.59
CA LEU A 552 26.36 4.46 8.79
C LEU A 552 26.40 3.24 7.85
N ASP A 553 27.49 3.03 7.12
CA ASP A 553 27.69 1.86 6.25
C ASP A 553 27.43 0.55 7.01
N LYS A 554 27.96 0.43 8.24
CA LYS A 554 27.72 -0.73 9.11
C LYS A 554 26.28 -0.83 9.61
N GLN A 555 25.57 0.28 9.78
CA GLN A 555 24.15 0.28 10.14
C GLN A 555 23.28 -0.18 8.96
N LEU A 556 23.56 0.33 7.76
CA LEU A 556 22.89 -0.07 6.51
C LEU A 556 23.12 -1.55 6.19
N LEU A 557 24.35 -2.03 6.36
CA LEU A 557 24.68 -3.45 6.21
C LEU A 557 24.03 -4.32 7.29
N GLN A 558 23.90 -3.82 8.53
CA GLN A 558 23.27 -4.56 9.61
C GLN A 558 21.75 -4.66 9.45
N SER A 559 21.04 -3.59 9.05
CA SER A 559 19.59 -3.64 8.84
C SER A 559 19.22 -4.56 7.68
N ALA A 560 19.95 -4.44 6.56
CA ALA A 560 19.80 -5.29 5.39
C ALA A 560 20.16 -6.77 5.67
N SER A 561 21.17 -7.01 6.53
CA SER A 561 21.50 -8.34 7.04
C SER A 561 20.41 -8.88 7.97
N ASP A 562 19.79 -8.05 8.82
CA ASP A 562 18.76 -8.48 9.76
C ASP A 562 17.42 -8.79 9.07
N SER A 563 17.10 -8.18 7.94
CA SER A 563 15.92 -8.53 7.13
C SER A 563 16.11 -9.87 6.39
N ASP A 564 17.23 -10.06 5.69
CA ASP A 564 17.52 -11.33 4.99
C ASP A 564 17.69 -12.51 5.96
N ASN A 565 18.42 -12.34 7.07
CA ASN A 565 18.62 -13.42 8.06
C ASN A 565 17.31 -13.86 8.72
N ARG A 566 16.29 -13.01 8.84
CA ARG A 566 14.97 -13.41 9.35
C ARG A 566 14.23 -14.31 8.36
N THR A 567 14.26 -13.99 7.08
CA THR A 567 13.74 -14.86 6.02
C THR A 567 14.42 -16.24 6.05
N VAL A 568 15.74 -16.28 6.16
CA VAL A 568 16.50 -17.53 6.31
C VAL A 568 16.16 -18.25 7.62
N ALA A 569 16.00 -17.54 8.74
CA ALA A 569 15.61 -18.14 10.03
C ALA A 569 14.21 -18.76 9.98
N VAL A 570 13.23 -18.14 9.32
CA VAL A 570 11.89 -18.72 9.10
C VAL A 570 11.98 -19.98 8.23
N ILE A 571 12.76 -19.96 7.14
CA ILE A 571 12.98 -21.14 6.29
C ILE A 571 13.63 -22.28 7.09
N LEU A 572 14.68 -22.00 7.86
CA LEU A 572 15.36 -22.98 8.71
C LEU A 572 14.44 -23.53 9.82
N TYR A 573 13.57 -22.69 10.39
CA TYR A 573 12.57 -23.10 11.38
C TYR A 573 11.51 -24.03 10.77
N ILE A 574 11.03 -23.72 9.56
CA ILE A 574 10.11 -24.58 8.79
C ILE A 574 10.78 -25.91 8.44
N VAL A 575 12.03 -25.89 7.96
CA VAL A 575 12.80 -27.11 7.66
C VAL A 575 13.05 -27.94 8.92
N ALA A 576 13.32 -27.31 10.06
CA ALA A 576 13.46 -27.99 11.36
C ALA A 576 12.14 -28.61 11.82
N ILE A 577 11.00 -27.91 11.68
CA ILE A 577 9.67 -28.45 11.97
C ILE A 577 9.35 -29.65 11.08
N LEU A 578 9.53 -29.52 9.76
CA LEU A 578 9.29 -30.61 8.81
C LEU A 578 10.19 -31.83 9.11
N SER A 579 11.46 -31.60 9.45
CA SER A 579 12.39 -32.66 9.87
C SER A 579 11.93 -33.34 11.16
N CYS A 580 11.51 -32.59 12.17
CA CYS A 580 10.94 -33.12 13.41
C CYS A 580 9.63 -33.89 13.17
N CYS A 581 8.76 -33.42 12.27
CA CYS A 581 7.56 -34.13 11.85
C CYS A 581 7.90 -35.46 11.15
N CYS A 582 8.90 -35.49 10.26
CA CYS A 582 9.39 -36.73 9.65
C CYS A 582 9.95 -37.71 10.70
N VAL A 583 10.73 -37.24 11.67
CA VAL A 583 11.24 -38.06 12.78
C VAL A 583 10.08 -38.59 13.66
N LEU A 584 9.08 -37.78 13.97
CA LEU A 584 7.88 -38.20 14.70
C LEU A 584 7.07 -39.24 13.93
N VAL A 585 6.89 -39.09 12.61
CA VAL A 585 6.22 -40.09 11.76
C VAL A 585 7.00 -41.41 11.76
N VAL A 586 8.34 -41.36 11.65
CA VAL A 586 9.20 -42.56 11.72
C VAL A 586 9.11 -43.24 13.09
N LEU A 587 9.13 -42.47 14.19
CA LEU A 587 8.97 -42.98 15.56
C LEU A 587 7.59 -43.61 15.79
N VAL A 588 6.51 -42.97 15.34
CA VAL A 588 5.16 -43.53 15.41
C VAL A 588 5.06 -44.82 14.58
N TYR A 589 5.66 -44.87 13.40
CA TYR A 589 5.63 -46.04 12.52
C TYR A 589 6.46 -47.21 13.06
N THR A 590 7.62 -46.94 13.69
CA THR A 590 8.45 -47.97 14.34
C THR A 590 7.80 -48.48 15.63
N CYS A 591 7.28 -47.60 16.50
CA CYS A 591 6.49 -48.00 17.66
C CYS A 591 5.28 -48.87 17.26
N ARG A 592 4.55 -48.49 16.20
CA ARG A 592 3.42 -49.28 15.69
C ARG A 592 3.86 -50.66 15.19
N LYS A 593 5.03 -50.77 14.53
CA LYS A 593 5.63 -52.07 14.16
C LYS A 593 6.05 -52.90 15.38
N VAL A 594 6.64 -52.31 16.41
CA VAL A 594 7.05 -53.02 17.64
C VAL A 594 5.82 -53.55 18.38
N CYS A 595 4.81 -52.71 18.62
CA CYS A 595 3.57 -53.13 19.29
C CYS A 595 2.82 -54.22 18.50
N CYS A 596 2.74 -54.13 17.18
CA CYS A 596 2.15 -55.19 16.36
C CYS A 596 3.01 -56.46 16.23
N GLY A 597 4.32 -56.37 16.47
CA GLY A 597 5.23 -57.53 16.48
C GLY A 597 5.09 -58.37 17.76
N VAL A 598 5.03 -57.73 18.92
CA VAL A 598 4.95 -58.41 20.23
C VAL A 598 3.63 -59.19 20.39
N ILE A 599 2.53 -58.71 19.80
CA ILE A 599 1.19 -59.33 19.93
C ILE A 599 1.02 -60.61 19.08
N ARG A 600 2.04 -61.03 18.28
CA ARG A 600 1.92 -62.16 17.34
C ARG A 600 2.82 -63.37 17.60
N ILE A 601 3.59 -63.42 18.69
CA ILE A 601 4.48 -64.56 19.00
C ILE A 601 4.36 -64.98 20.48
N SER A 602 3.21 -65.53 20.89
CA SER A 602 3.09 -66.34 22.11
C SER A 602 1.76 -67.11 22.18
N ASP A 603 1.46 -68.00 21.20
CA ASP A 603 0.35 -68.94 21.39
C ASP A 603 0.45 -70.22 20.52
N ARG A 604 1.02 -71.30 21.09
CA ARG A 604 0.72 -72.74 20.84
C ARG A 604 1.77 -73.69 21.48
N LYS A 605 1.34 -74.45 22.51
CA LYS A 605 1.53 -75.92 22.73
C LYS A 605 2.97 -76.53 22.80
N GLU A 606 3.29 -77.56 23.61
CA GLU A 606 2.53 -78.39 24.57
C GLU A 606 3.45 -79.21 25.52
N TYR A 607 2.84 -79.93 26.50
CA TYR A 607 3.42 -80.91 27.47
C TYR A 607 4.28 -80.37 28.64
N GLY A 608 4.15 -80.87 29.89
CA GLY A 608 3.16 -81.83 30.45
C GLY A 608 3.41 -82.22 31.94
N GLU A 609 2.40 -82.85 32.58
CA GLU A 609 2.42 -83.66 33.84
C GLU A 609 2.85 -82.95 35.18
N MET A 610 2.00 -82.81 36.23
CA MET A 610 1.64 -83.76 37.34
C MET A 610 2.07 -83.16 38.73
N ILE A 611 1.48 -83.36 39.93
CA ILE A 611 0.21 -83.94 40.49
C ILE A 611 -0.12 -83.24 41.85
N HIS A 612 -1.28 -83.53 42.48
CA HIS A 612 -1.70 -83.28 43.90
C HIS A 612 -1.89 -81.80 44.35
N GLU A 613 -3.07 -81.36 44.85
CA GLU A 613 -3.76 -81.59 46.17
C GLU A 613 -3.16 -80.76 47.34
N ASP A 614 -3.93 -80.09 48.23
CA ASP A 614 -5.40 -80.06 48.44
C ASP A 614 -5.92 -78.77 49.17
N ALA A 615 -7.25 -78.56 49.13
CA ALA A 615 -8.17 -77.86 50.05
C ALA A 615 -7.92 -76.43 50.61
N GLY A 616 -8.97 -75.56 50.57
CA GLY A 616 -9.07 -74.32 51.36
C GLY A 616 -10.17 -73.33 50.92
N GLU A 617 -11.26 -73.21 51.69
CA GLU A 617 -12.44 -72.33 51.47
C GLU A 617 -12.16 -70.86 51.91
N ASP A 618 -12.99 -69.81 51.72
CA ASP A 618 -14.44 -69.74 51.43
C ASP A 618 -14.90 -68.43 50.67
N HIS A 619 -16.13 -68.46 50.16
CA HIS A 619 -17.16 -67.45 49.77
C HIS A 619 -17.05 -65.93 50.13
N ARG A 620 -17.79 -64.94 49.55
CA ARG A 620 -18.95 -64.73 48.59
C ARG A 620 -18.95 -63.21 48.19
N HIS A 621 -19.78 -62.53 47.34
CA HIS A 621 -20.94 -62.73 46.43
C HIS A 621 -21.01 -61.53 45.40
N ARG A 622 -21.53 -61.64 44.15
CA ARG A 622 -22.88 -61.26 43.59
C ARG A 622 -23.35 -59.78 43.70
N ARG A 623 -24.10 -59.17 42.74
CA ARG A 623 -24.53 -59.54 41.35
C ARG A 623 -25.09 -58.34 40.50
N THR A 624 -25.16 -58.56 39.18
CA THR A 624 -26.04 -58.03 38.09
C THR A 624 -27.40 -57.39 38.48
N ARG A 625 -27.98 -56.36 37.82
CA ARG A 625 -28.10 -55.89 36.39
C ARG A 625 -29.42 -56.31 35.68
N SER A 626 -30.22 -55.32 35.26
CA SER A 626 -31.19 -55.25 34.12
C SER A 626 -31.62 -53.76 33.95
N ASP A 627 -31.63 -53.09 32.79
CA ASP A 627 -32.61 -53.13 31.65
C ASP A 627 -33.97 -52.45 32.04
N ASP A 628 -34.65 -51.55 31.30
CA ASP A 628 -34.48 -50.84 29.99
C ASP A 628 -35.55 -49.70 29.82
N TYR A 629 -35.65 -49.01 28.66
CA TYR A 629 -36.71 -48.05 28.16
C TYR A 629 -36.73 -46.55 28.55
N SER A 630 -37.55 -45.75 27.84
CA SER A 630 -37.36 -44.31 27.54
C SER A 630 -38.63 -43.55 27.05
N ILE A 631 -38.51 -42.22 26.80
CA ILE A 631 -39.34 -41.28 25.96
C ILE A 631 -40.40 -40.35 26.66
N GLU A 632 -40.45 -39.06 26.21
CA GLU A 632 -41.50 -37.98 26.34
C GLU A 632 -41.88 -37.40 27.75
N SER A 633 -42.33 -36.13 27.93
CA SER A 633 -42.30 -34.89 27.10
C SER A 633 -42.61 -33.58 27.91
N ASP A 634 -42.44 -32.42 27.24
CA ASP A 634 -43.15 -31.09 27.34
C ASP A 634 -43.14 -30.15 28.58
N ASN A 635 -42.62 -28.93 28.33
CA ASN A 635 -43.13 -27.55 28.57
C ASN A 635 -43.99 -27.16 29.81
N TYR A 636 -43.63 -26.04 30.47
CA TYR A 636 -44.47 -24.82 30.56
C TYR A 636 -43.71 -23.55 31.02
N ASP A 637 -44.29 -22.36 30.76
CA ASP A 637 -43.75 -21.00 31.02
C ASP A 637 -43.96 -20.46 32.47
N GLY A 638 -43.33 -19.33 32.79
CA GLY A 638 -43.67 -18.47 33.95
C GLY A 638 -42.72 -17.28 34.20
N ASP A 639 -43.21 -16.04 34.05
CA ASP A 639 -42.44 -14.79 34.20
C ASP A 639 -42.20 -14.36 35.67
N LYS A 640 -41.15 -13.53 35.92
CA LYS A 640 -41.28 -12.15 36.46
C LYS A 640 -39.98 -11.38 36.78
N GLU A 641 -40.06 -10.07 36.47
CA GLU A 641 -39.68 -8.85 37.23
C GLU A 641 -39.34 -9.04 38.75
N ASP A 642 -38.49 -8.24 39.42
CA ASP A 642 -37.95 -6.89 39.12
C ASP A 642 -36.67 -6.54 39.97
N ASP A 643 -36.20 -5.28 39.85
CA ASP A 643 -35.34 -4.48 40.77
C ASP A 643 -33.78 -4.61 40.82
N GLU A 644 -33.15 -3.60 40.18
CA GLU A 644 -31.97 -2.78 40.53
C GLU A 644 -30.94 -3.18 41.63
N GLN A 645 -29.64 -3.07 41.29
CA GLN A 645 -28.76 -2.04 41.88
C GLN A 645 -27.47 -1.77 41.06
N GLU A 646 -26.95 -0.54 41.17
CA GLU A 646 -25.74 -0.03 40.49
C GLU A 646 -24.46 -0.28 41.30
N GLU A 647 -23.31 -0.38 40.64
CA GLU A 647 -22.05 0.20 41.16
C GLU A 647 -21.06 0.50 40.01
N GLU A 648 -20.42 1.67 40.04
CA GLU A 648 -19.39 2.10 39.07
C GLU A 648 -17.97 1.71 39.56
N GLU A 649 -17.07 1.34 38.64
CA GLU A 649 -15.62 1.52 38.88
C GLU A 649 -14.96 2.24 37.70
N THR A 650 -14.04 3.16 38.02
CA THR A 650 -13.35 4.04 37.07
C THR A 650 -11.87 3.69 36.93
N PRO A 651 -11.27 3.81 35.72
CA PRO A 651 -9.86 3.47 35.50
C PRO A 651 -8.92 4.54 36.08
N VAL A 652 -7.87 4.08 36.77
CA VAL A 652 -6.91 4.93 37.49
C VAL A 652 -5.95 5.64 36.52
N ARG A 653 -5.78 6.95 36.75
CA ARG A 653 -4.79 7.81 36.07
C ARG A 653 -3.46 7.76 36.82
N ILE A 654 -2.37 7.38 36.15
CA ILE A 654 -0.99 7.48 36.69
C ILE A 654 -0.35 8.78 36.18
N VAL A 655 0.54 9.35 37.01
CA VAL A 655 1.20 10.66 36.84
C VAL A 655 2.52 10.53 36.10
#